data_AF-A0A177SAG5-F1
#
_entry.id   AF-A0A177SAG5-F1
#
_cell.length_a   1.000
_cell.length_b   1.000
_cell.length_c   1.000
_cell.angle_alpha   90.00
_cell.angle_beta   90.00
_cell.angle_gamma   90.00
#
_symmetry.space_group_name_H-M   'P 1'
#
loop_
_entity.id
_entity.type
_entity.pdbx_description
1 polymer ?
#
loop_
_entity_poly.entity_id
_entity_poly.type
_entity_poly.pdbx_seq_one_letter_code
_entity_poly.pdbx_strand_id
1 'polypeptide(L)'
;MSSSQSPLYFNDRDLGNDLVGELKGSVLFAQVSVLPSRSSPIAGDVQPRLTGLRDTLVMFKPISAIDAAEGIQLSVGDFTLAMAPPEQLPPIAERDSDAEYGRIVYGENFWSAILPWQQVMAGMDLVFRAGALSGTFADADVGAPGEMLVNTIDIGMLTPNRRKFTDEFITQLHREYFQTLPCSRLIVNQYEPMHFQFIEMADGTLYLERSQDEGTWHAGDLRQRIGKELVCLGINNASQGIHSSPGSGENGLNKHMVIALLTAHTSVGNYRNGVVIHGGSGGGGMVTLQYIASNELSHEFGHHYGLSHHPGGFAGSVHRAARGTNSAWGWDSDNNVFMPNFLKERSGEDTCEGGTCEPPFHGHQFGRDSMSDGFAHYPSVNHYTQFTPWSLKTIQGYLENNAIFSTRSATGHLKWDEQQKAMLPWGELHRAGVDELDLASMTELLKRFKRIEVDLGEGHWAADIHLPATADRLRGVRILSTAAADSVLHVNGTRVTVKKGDFLNYEMNGTWTRVEDFSVNVASQPEQVGVPVTTVLGYYDPELGRAGIIYPALHCAWGMTYPGVPEEISLKLHAYAMVTNAQDERLYFPLRNSRVNPGELNRLHLNIPQAFKAIYIAVYCADTQNASRGIDPPEGIARVTFTGRD
;
A
#
# COMPACT_ATOMS: atom_id res chain seq x y z
N MET A 1 38.96 20.04 36.71
CA MET A 1 37.55 20.38 37.00
C MET A 1 37.07 21.34 35.92
N SER A 2 36.25 20.87 34.99
CA SER A 2 35.46 21.71 34.09
C SER A 2 34.15 20.94 33.86
N SER A 3 33.03 21.61 34.14
CA SER A 3 31.66 21.14 34.35
C SER A 3 31.26 19.79 33.75
N SER A 4 30.80 18.85 34.61
CA SER A 4 29.87 17.80 34.20
C SER A 4 28.60 18.46 33.68
N GLN A 5 28.43 18.61 32.37
CA GLN A 5 27.27 19.30 31.83
C GLN A 5 26.03 18.40 31.93
N SER A 6 25.02 18.85 32.67
CA SER A 6 23.77 18.10 32.90
C SER A 6 23.03 17.79 31.58
N PRO A 7 22.28 16.67 31.53
CA PRO A 7 21.40 16.36 30.40
C PRO A 7 20.38 17.47 30.10
N LEU A 8 19.97 17.58 28.85
CA LEU A 8 18.88 18.45 28.39
C LEU A 8 17.68 17.57 28.04
N TYR A 9 16.68 17.54 28.93
CA TYR A 9 15.50 16.69 28.75
C TYR A 9 14.49 17.35 27.80
N PHE A 10 14.12 16.64 26.75
CA PHE A 10 13.07 17.10 25.83
C PHE A 10 11.67 17.00 26.45
N ASN A 11 11.34 15.82 26.96
CA ASN A 11 10.10 15.55 27.67
C ASN A 11 10.30 15.80 29.18
N ASP A 12 10.06 17.05 29.58
CA ASP A 12 10.13 17.53 30.95
C ASP A 12 8.78 17.49 31.68
N ARG A 13 7.79 16.78 31.11
CA ARG A 13 6.43 16.75 31.64
C ARG A 13 6.33 15.92 32.91
N ASP A 14 5.46 16.36 33.79
CA ASP A 14 4.95 15.57 34.91
C ASP A 14 3.98 14.53 34.37
N LEU A 15 4.45 13.28 34.26
CA LEU A 15 3.66 12.17 33.75
C LEU A 15 2.94 11.44 34.89
N GLY A 16 1.70 11.06 34.64
CA GLY A 16 0.79 10.39 35.55
C GLY A 16 1.05 8.88 35.67
N ASN A 17 0.18 8.20 36.40
CA ASN A 17 0.26 6.76 36.57
C ASN A 17 -0.62 6.02 35.55
N ASP A 18 0.00 5.20 34.71
CA ASP A 18 -0.70 4.36 33.74
C ASP A 18 -1.02 2.95 34.29
N LEU A 19 -0.40 2.56 35.41
CA LEU A 19 -0.47 1.19 35.93
C LEU A 19 -1.59 0.98 36.97
N VAL A 20 -2.17 -0.22 36.97
CA VAL A 20 -2.99 -0.73 38.07
C VAL A 20 -2.13 -1.70 38.90
N GLY A 21 -1.99 -1.44 40.20
CA GLY A 21 -1.12 -2.22 41.09
C GLY A 21 -0.35 -1.35 42.09
N GLU A 22 0.61 -1.95 42.79
CA GLU A 22 1.46 -1.30 43.79
C GLU A 22 2.57 -0.48 43.13
N LEU A 23 3.14 -0.98 42.04
CA LEU A 23 4.09 -0.24 41.23
C LEU A 23 3.35 0.86 40.45
N LYS A 24 3.84 2.09 40.56
CA LYS A 24 3.25 3.28 39.94
C LYS A 24 4.22 3.89 38.94
N GLY A 25 3.74 4.26 37.77
CA GLY A 25 4.55 4.89 36.74
C GLY A 25 3.82 5.08 35.42
N SER A 26 4.48 5.80 34.52
CA SER A 26 3.98 6.09 33.18
C SER A 26 4.59 5.13 32.16
N VAL A 27 3.78 4.72 31.18
CA VAL A 27 4.21 3.86 30.08
C VAL A 27 4.08 4.63 28.78
N LEU A 28 5.18 4.71 28.04
CA LEU A 28 5.23 5.24 26.69
C LEU A 28 5.73 4.14 25.75
N PHE A 29 5.36 4.24 24.48
CA PHE A 29 5.81 3.32 23.45
C PHE A 29 6.51 4.09 22.34
N ALA A 30 7.46 3.47 21.63
CA ALA A 30 7.97 4.00 20.37
C ALA A 30 7.93 2.94 19.28
N GLN A 31 7.36 3.33 18.14
CA GLN A 31 7.43 2.60 16.86
C GLN A 31 7.93 3.59 15.80
N VAL A 32 7.06 4.05 14.89
CA VAL A 32 7.38 5.17 13.97
C VAL A 32 7.65 6.48 14.72
N SER A 33 6.96 6.68 15.83
CA SER A 33 7.12 7.81 16.72
C SER A 33 6.86 7.39 18.17
N VAL A 34 7.31 8.21 19.11
CA VAL A 34 6.97 8.04 20.52
C VAL A 34 5.49 8.40 20.72
N LEU A 35 4.74 7.48 21.33
CA LEU A 35 3.34 7.65 21.71
C LEU A 35 3.24 8.21 23.13
N PRO A 36 2.32 9.13 23.41
CA PRO A 36 2.18 9.73 24.73
C PRO A 36 1.60 8.75 25.77
N SER A 37 1.86 9.03 27.04
CA SER A 37 1.24 8.33 28.17
C SER A 37 -0.29 8.52 28.16
N ARG A 38 -1.03 7.41 28.35
CA ARG A 38 -2.50 7.39 28.40
C ARG A 38 -3.06 8.22 29.56
N SER A 39 -2.36 8.27 30.69
CA SER A 39 -2.73 8.99 31.90
C SER A 39 -2.33 10.47 31.87
N SER A 40 -1.64 10.92 30.82
CA SER A 40 -1.23 12.32 30.65
C SER A 40 -1.58 12.86 29.26
N PRO A 41 -2.85 12.81 28.84
CA PRO A 41 -3.26 13.30 27.53
C PRO A 41 -3.14 14.82 27.44
N ILE A 42 -2.84 15.32 26.23
CA ILE A 42 -3.02 16.73 25.90
C ILE A 42 -4.35 16.84 25.15
N ALA A 43 -5.21 17.77 25.57
CA ALA A 43 -6.52 17.95 24.96
C ALA A 43 -6.38 18.34 23.48
N GLY A 44 -7.10 17.63 22.60
CA GLY A 44 -7.06 17.87 21.16
C GLY A 44 -5.84 17.29 20.45
N ASP A 45 -5.00 16.52 21.14
CA ASP A 45 -3.86 15.86 20.51
C ASP A 45 -4.30 14.73 19.57
N VAL A 46 -3.66 14.65 18.41
CA VAL A 46 -3.91 13.63 17.39
C VAL A 46 -2.64 12.82 17.23
N GLN A 47 -2.71 11.55 17.61
CA GLN A 47 -1.57 10.64 17.64
C GLN A 47 -1.96 9.31 16.99
N PRO A 48 -1.01 8.62 16.31
CA PRO A 48 -1.21 7.22 15.96
C PRO A 48 -1.33 6.36 17.22
N ARG A 49 -1.77 5.11 17.04
CA ARG A 49 -1.72 4.05 18.05
C ARG A 49 -0.60 3.05 17.74
N LEU A 50 -0.43 2.00 18.54
CA LEU A 50 0.52 0.93 18.20
C LEU A 50 0.04 0.20 16.94
N THR A 51 0.95 -0.06 16.01
CA THR A 51 0.74 -0.99 14.88
C THR A 51 1.05 -2.40 15.35
N GLY A 52 0.14 -3.35 15.13
CA GLY A 52 0.34 -4.75 15.50
C GLY A 52 1.51 -5.38 14.75
N LEU A 53 2.16 -6.36 15.38
CA LEU A 53 3.30 -7.09 14.79
C LEU A 53 4.41 -6.14 14.29
N ARG A 54 4.82 -5.21 15.15
CA ARG A 54 5.99 -4.35 14.92
C ARG A 54 6.80 -4.18 16.21
N ASP A 55 8.12 -4.27 16.11
CA ASP A 55 9.02 -4.07 17.24
C ASP A 55 8.71 -2.74 17.91
N THR A 56 8.66 -2.75 19.23
CA THR A 56 8.17 -1.61 20.01
C THR A 56 9.10 -1.37 21.18
N LEU A 57 9.70 -0.18 21.23
CA LEU A 57 10.38 0.27 22.43
C LEU A 57 9.34 0.60 23.50
N VAL A 58 9.35 -0.14 24.61
CA VAL A 58 8.55 0.16 25.80
C VAL A 58 9.40 0.99 26.74
N MET A 59 8.93 2.18 27.08
CA MET A 59 9.56 3.08 28.05
C MET A 59 8.69 3.18 29.30
N PHE A 60 9.29 2.96 30.46
CA PHE A 60 8.62 3.04 31.76
C PHE A 60 9.31 4.05 32.67
N LYS A 61 8.55 5.05 33.12
CA LYS A 61 9.02 6.04 34.10
C LYS A 61 8.32 5.78 35.44
N PRO A 62 9.00 5.20 36.44
CA PRO A 62 8.40 5.00 37.75
C PRO A 62 8.19 6.35 38.45
N ILE A 63 7.08 6.49 39.19
CA ILE A 63 6.78 7.73 39.95
C ILE A 63 7.70 7.87 41.17
N SER A 64 8.03 6.75 41.80
CA SER A 64 9.00 6.68 42.89
C SER A 64 10.30 6.10 42.37
N ALA A 65 11.44 6.56 42.89
CA ALA A 65 12.73 5.98 42.54
C ALA A 65 12.74 4.47 42.83
N ILE A 66 13.19 3.69 41.86
CA ILE A 66 13.45 2.26 41.98
C ILE A 66 14.95 2.10 42.20
N ASP A 67 15.35 1.24 43.14
CA ASP A 67 16.75 0.91 43.31
C ASP A 67 17.29 0.25 42.02
N ALA A 68 18.34 0.82 41.44
CA ALA A 68 18.94 0.30 40.22
C ALA A 68 19.40 -1.15 40.38
N ALA A 69 19.71 -1.61 41.60
CA ALA A 69 20.07 -2.99 41.90
C ALA A 69 18.86 -3.96 41.83
N GLU A 70 17.64 -3.48 42.05
CA GLU A 70 16.42 -4.29 41.92
C GLU A 70 16.05 -4.52 40.44
N GLY A 71 16.33 -3.52 39.59
CA GLY A 71 15.97 -3.53 38.18
C GLY A 71 14.45 -3.53 37.95
N ILE A 72 14.05 -3.52 36.68
CA ILE A 72 12.65 -3.63 36.28
C ILE A 72 12.50 -4.77 35.28
N GLN A 73 11.54 -5.66 35.52
CA GLN A 73 11.13 -6.68 34.57
C GLN A 73 9.83 -6.26 33.89
N LEU A 74 9.74 -6.49 32.59
CA LEU A 74 8.54 -6.33 31.77
C LEU A 74 8.09 -7.71 31.29
N SER A 75 6.82 -8.05 31.49
CA SER A 75 6.21 -9.27 30.97
C SER A 75 4.99 -8.99 30.09
N VAL A 76 4.82 -9.77 29.02
CA VAL A 76 3.62 -9.85 28.17
C VAL A 76 3.26 -11.32 28.02
N GLY A 77 2.14 -11.75 28.60
CA GLY A 77 1.86 -13.18 28.76
C GLY A 77 2.99 -13.90 29.51
N ASP A 78 3.52 -14.97 28.92
CA ASP A 78 4.65 -15.74 29.47
C ASP A 78 6.02 -15.17 29.06
N PHE A 79 6.06 -14.20 28.15
CA PHE A 79 7.30 -13.59 27.68
C PHE A 79 7.77 -12.51 28.66
N THR A 80 9.02 -12.58 29.11
CA THR A 80 9.59 -11.64 30.10
C THR A 80 10.96 -11.12 29.67
N LEU A 81 11.20 -9.83 29.87
CA LEU A 81 12.44 -9.12 29.59
C LEU A 81 12.88 -8.29 30.79
N ALA A 82 14.19 -8.13 30.97
CA ALA A 82 14.73 -7.08 31.84
C ALA A 82 14.76 -5.75 31.08
N MET A 83 14.36 -4.67 31.74
CA MET A 83 14.46 -3.33 31.19
C MET A 83 15.85 -2.74 31.45
N ALA A 84 16.38 -2.06 30.44
CA ALA A 84 17.60 -1.28 30.56
C ALA A 84 17.36 -0.05 31.46
N PRO A 85 18.34 0.31 32.30
CA PRO A 85 18.22 1.46 33.21
C PRO A 85 18.26 2.80 32.46
N PRO A 86 17.89 3.93 33.11
CA PRO A 86 17.77 5.23 32.46
C PRO A 86 19.02 5.73 31.71
N GLU A 87 20.22 5.38 32.17
CA GLU A 87 21.48 5.71 31.51
C GLU A 87 21.72 4.98 30.17
N GLN A 88 20.90 3.96 29.88
CA GLN A 88 20.93 3.16 28.66
C GLN A 88 19.70 3.41 27.76
N LEU A 89 18.90 4.44 28.05
CA LEU A 89 17.84 4.88 27.14
C LEU A 89 18.45 5.16 25.75
N PRO A 90 17.76 4.80 24.64
CA PRO A 90 18.28 5.03 23.30
C PRO A 90 18.77 6.47 23.09
N PRO A 91 19.95 6.67 22.50
CA PRO A 91 20.47 8.01 22.23
C PRO A 91 19.71 8.65 21.06
N ILE A 92 19.91 9.95 20.87
CA ILE A 92 19.46 10.64 19.65
C ILE A 92 20.35 10.28 18.46
N ALA A 93 19.79 10.35 17.25
CA ALA A 93 20.51 10.29 15.99
C ALA A 93 21.63 11.34 15.97
N GLU A 94 22.79 10.98 15.39
CA GLU A 94 23.96 11.87 15.33
C GLU A 94 24.50 12.35 16.70
N ARG A 95 24.22 11.67 17.81
CA ARG A 95 24.67 12.08 19.17
C ARG A 95 26.14 12.48 19.26
N ASP A 96 27.04 11.70 18.67
CA ASP A 96 28.50 11.87 18.82
C ASP A 96 29.09 12.99 17.94
N SER A 97 28.24 13.67 17.18
CA SER A 97 28.69 14.71 16.25
C SER A 97 28.97 16.06 16.91
N ASP A 98 28.34 16.36 18.04
CA ASP A 98 28.52 17.59 18.80
C ASP A 98 28.25 17.33 20.30
N ALA A 99 29.16 17.79 21.16
CA ALA A 99 29.10 17.51 22.59
C ALA A 99 27.94 18.21 23.30
N GLU A 100 27.44 19.34 22.79
CA GLU A 100 26.30 20.04 23.37
C GLU A 100 24.98 19.38 22.94
N TYR A 101 24.83 19.08 21.65
CA TYR A 101 23.71 18.33 21.10
C TYR A 101 23.60 16.94 21.74
N GLY A 102 24.72 16.25 21.95
CA GLY A 102 24.77 14.93 22.57
C GLY A 102 24.33 14.87 24.04
N ARG A 103 24.04 16.01 24.67
CA ARG A 103 23.41 16.11 26.00
C ARG A 103 21.90 15.98 25.96
N ILE A 104 21.29 16.12 24.79
CA ILE A 104 19.84 16.01 24.61
C ILE A 104 19.41 14.55 24.82
N VAL A 105 18.47 14.35 25.73
CA VAL A 105 17.90 13.04 26.08
C VAL A 105 16.38 13.16 26.04
N TYR A 106 15.70 12.09 25.62
CA TYR A 106 14.24 12.13 25.47
C TYR A 106 13.53 12.56 26.76
N GLY A 107 13.91 12.02 27.92
CA GLY A 107 13.39 12.46 29.20
C GLY A 107 14.12 11.80 30.37
N GLU A 108 13.78 12.23 31.58
CA GLU A 108 14.44 11.76 32.80
C GLU A 108 13.81 10.46 33.34
N ASN A 109 14.65 9.55 33.84
CA ASN A 109 14.29 8.32 34.57
C ASN A 109 13.42 7.31 33.79
N PHE A 110 13.60 7.20 32.47
CA PHE A 110 12.94 6.17 31.67
C PHE A 110 13.76 4.89 31.62
N TRP A 111 13.22 3.80 32.17
CA TRP A 111 13.67 2.45 31.88
C TRP A 111 13.15 2.04 30.50
N SER A 112 13.87 1.19 29.77
CA SER A 112 13.41 0.79 28.43
C SER A 112 13.70 -0.66 28.07
N ALA A 113 12.82 -1.28 27.29
CA ALA A 113 13.05 -2.59 26.66
C ALA A 113 12.43 -2.60 25.26
N ILE A 114 13.05 -3.32 24.31
CA ILE A 114 12.45 -3.56 23.00
C ILE A 114 11.60 -4.83 23.11
N LEU A 115 10.28 -4.67 23.01
CA LEU A 115 9.34 -5.76 22.90
C LEU A 115 9.33 -6.25 21.45
N PRO A 116 9.71 -7.51 21.17
CA PRO A 116 9.76 -8.02 19.81
C PRO A 116 8.34 -8.12 19.24
N TRP A 117 8.23 -7.90 17.93
CA TRP A 117 6.97 -7.72 17.22
C TRP A 117 5.96 -8.84 17.43
N GLN A 118 6.40 -10.09 17.64
CA GLN A 118 5.52 -11.25 17.89
C GLN A 118 4.66 -11.07 19.14
N GLN A 119 5.11 -10.27 20.10
CA GLN A 119 4.40 -10.01 21.35
C GLN A 119 3.48 -8.79 21.26
N VAL A 120 3.57 -8.00 20.19
CA VAL A 120 2.79 -6.76 19.99
C VAL A 120 1.48 -7.11 19.30
N MET A 121 0.50 -7.50 20.10
CA MET A 121 -0.82 -7.95 19.65
C MET A 121 -1.94 -7.13 20.31
N ALA A 122 -3.11 -7.09 19.65
CA ALA A 122 -4.27 -6.42 20.21
C ALA A 122 -4.72 -7.02 21.54
N GLY A 123 -5.05 -6.14 22.50
CA GLY A 123 -5.44 -6.52 23.84
C GLY A 123 -4.29 -7.01 24.73
N MET A 124 -3.03 -6.77 24.35
CA MET A 124 -1.90 -7.14 25.20
C MET A 124 -1.89 -6.34 26.51
N ASP A 125 -1.58 -7.04 27.59
CA ASP A 125 -1.29 -6.46 28.90
C ASP A 125 0.22 -6.48 29.15
N LEU A 126 0.76 -5.40 29.72
CA LEU A 126 2.15 -5.33 30.15
C LEU A 126 2.22 -5.34 31.67
N VAL A 127 2.96 -6.28 32.23
CA VAL A 127 3.19 -6.38 33.68
C VAL A 127 4.60 -5.94 34.01
N PHE A 128 4.73 -4.89 34.82
CA PHE A 128 6.01 -4.39 35.30
C PHE A 128 6.25 -4.86 36.73
N ARG A 129 7.47 -5.33 37.02
CA ARG A 129 7.88 -5.77 38.36
C ARG A 129 9.21 -5.13 38.75
N ALA A 130 9.26 -4.59 39.97
CA ALA A 130 10.46 -4.05 40.61
C ALA A 130 10.50 -4.53 42.07
N GLY A 131 11.42 -5.47 42.36
CA GLY A 131 11.42 -6.16 43.65
C GLY A 131 10.08 -6.86 43.92
N ALA A 132 9.43 -6.50 45.03
CA ALA A 132 8.11 -7.02 45.40
C ALA A 132 6.93 -6.27 44.74
N LEU A 133 7.18 -5.08 44.16
CA LEU A 133 6.13 -4.25 43.58
C LEU A 133 5.77 -4.74 42.18
N SER A 134 4.47 -4.73 41.88
CA SER A 134 3.94 -5.08 40.56
C SER A 134 2.89 -4.08 40.11
N GLY A 135 2.83 -3.81 38.80
CA GLY A 135 1.80 -2.98 38.21
C GLY A 135 1.53 -3.38 36.75
N THR A 136 0.27 -3.31 36.34
CA THR A 136 -0.18 -3.75 35.02
C THR A 136 -0.66 -2.56 34.20
N PHE A 137 -0.14 -2.42 32.99
CA PHE A 137 -0.71 -1.60 31.93
C PHE A 137 -1.67 -2.49 31.13
N ALA A 138 -2.95 -2.35 31.38
CA ALA A 138 -3.97 -3.19 30.75
C ALA A 138 -4.48 -2.58 29.43
N ASP A 139 -4.81 -3.47 28.50
CA ASP A 139 -5.48 -3.19 27.23
C ASP A 139 -4.75 -2.13 26.39
N ALA A 140 -3.54 -2.47 25.94
CA ALA A 140 -2.81 -1.62 25.02
C ALA A 140 -3.56 -1.46 23.68
N ASP A 141 -3.74 -0.21 23.22
CA ASP A 141 -4.38 0.08 21.94
C ASP A 141 -3.44 -0.24 20.78
N VAL A 142 -3.55 -1.49 20.30
CA VAL A 142 -2.83 -2.01 19.14
C VAL A 142 -3.81 -2.21 17.98
N GLY A 143 -3.51 -1.55 16.87
CA GLY A 143 -4.24 -1.63 15.61
C GLY A 143 -3.75 -2.73 14.68
N ALA A 144 -4.16 -2.65 13.41
CA ALA A 144 -3.87 -3.68 12.43
C ALA A 144 -2.36 -3.85 12.18
N PRO A 145 -1.88 -5.08 11.91
CA PRO A 145 -0.56 -5.30 11.32
C PRO A 145 -0.57 -4.99 9.81
N GLY A 146 -0.94 -3.75 9.47
CA GLY A 146 -1.09 -3.28 8.08
C GLY A 146 0.20 -3.38 7.28
N GLU A 147 0.08 -3.58 5.97
CA GLU A 147 1.21 -3.71 5.05
C GLU A 147 1.15 -2.62 3.98
N MET A 148 2.30 -2.26 3.43
CA MET A 148 2.40 -1.37 2.28
C MET A 148 3.19 -2.05 1.15
N LEU A 149 2.56 -2.19 -0.02
CA LEU A 149 3.22 -2.67 -1.25
C LEU A 149 3.53 -1.49 -2.17
N VAL A 150 4.81 -1.34 -2.50
CA VAL A 150 5.34 -0.28 -3.36
C VAL A 150 5.98 -0.94 -4.58
N ASN A 151 5.31 -0.85 -5.73
CA ASN A 151 5.97 -1.13 -7.00
C ASN A 151 6.83 0.06 -7.40
N THR A 152 8.02 -0.17 -7.96
CA THR A 152 8.89 0.88 -8.49
C THR A 152 9.29 0.57 -9.94
N ILE A 153 9.33 1.58 -10.80
CA ILE A 153 9.75 1.43 -12.20
C ILE A 153 10.40 2.71 -12.74
N ASP A 154 11.48 2.58 -13.50
CA ASP A 154 12.06 3.68 -14.27
C ASP A 154 11.53 3.66 -15.71
N ILE A 155 10.98 4.78 -16.17
CA ILE A 155 10.29 4.88 -17.46
C ILE A 155 10.95 5.94 -18.34
N GLY A 156 11.33 5.53 -19.54
CA GLY A 156 11.83 6.39 -20.61
C GLY A 156 10.82 6.41 -21.75
N MET A 157 10.31 7.59 -22.10
CA MET A 157 9.24 7.78 -23.09
C MET A 157 9.81 8.53 -24.30
N LEU A 158 10.13 7.81 -25.38
CA LEU A 158 10.82 8.32 -26.56
C LEU A 158 12.24 8.86 -26.24
N THR A 159 12.81 8.37 -25.15
CA THR A 159 14.15 8.68 -24.63
C THR A 159 14.53 7.58 -23.61
N PRO A 160 15.82 7.27 -23.38
CA PRO A 160 16.22 6.34 -22.34
C PRO A 160 15.70 6.73 -20.95
N ASN A 161 15.38 5.73 -20.12
CA ASN A 161 15.01 5.93 -18.72
C ASN A 161 16.21 6.39 -17.87
N ARG A 162 15.94 6.87 -16.65
CA ARG A 162 16.95 7.45 -15.75
C ARG A 162 17.61 6.45 -14.81
N ARG A 163 17.11 5.21 -14.76
CA ARG A 163 17.58 4.14 -13.87
C ARG A 163 17.70 4.52 -12.38
N LYS A 164 16.89 5.48 -11.90
CA LYS A 164 16.96 5.97 -10.52
C LYS A 164 16.56 4.89 -9.52
N PHE A 165 15.43 4.22 -9.74
CA PHE A 165 15.05 3.11 -8.89
C PHE A 165 16.00 1.93 -9.02
N THR A 166 16.42 1.65 -10.25
CA THR A 166 17.27 0.50 -10.55
C THR A 166 18.67 0.59 -9.91
N ASP A 167 19.27 1.79 -9.93
CA ASP A 167 20.68 1.97 -9.54
C ASP A 167 20.85 2.67 -8.19
N GLU A 168 19.88 3.47 -7.72
CA GLU A 168 20.02 4.32 -6.53
C GLU A 168 19.05 3.96 -5.37
N PHE A 169 17.93 3.27 -5.62
CA PHE A 169 16.94 2.91 -4.58
C PHE A 169 17.33 1.59 -3.87
N ILE A 170 18.32 1.72 -2.98
CA ILE A 170 18.90 0.58 -2.26
C ILE A 170 18.08 0.16 -1.04
N THR A 171 18.30 -1.06 -0.56
CA THR A 171 17.64 -1.65 0.63
C THR A 171 17.67 -0.74 1.86
N GLN A 172 18.76 0.00 2.05
CA GLN A 172 18.91 0.97 3.13
C GLN A 172 17.84 2.07 3.07
N LEU A 173 17.52 2.60 1.89
CA LEU A 173 16.47 3.61 1.73
C LEU A 173 15.08 3.02 2.01
N HIS A 174 14.85 1.75 1.68
CA HIS A 174 13.59 1.07 2.01
C HIS A 174 13.43 0.93 3.52
N ARG A 175 14.51 0.54 4.20
CA ARG A 175 14.58 0.45 5.67
C ARG A 175 14.33 1.79 6.34
N GLU A 176 14.99 2.85 5.86
CA GLU A 176 14.80 4.21 6.37
C GLU A 176 13.36 4.68 6.22
N TYR A 177 12.73 4.42 5.07
CA TYR A 177 11.34 4.80 4.86
C TYR A 177 10.37 4.02 5.75
N PHE A 178 10.62 2.72 6.01
CA PHE A 178 9.84 1.92 6.95
C PHE A 178 9.83 2.52 8.38
N GLN A 179 10.94 3.14 8.80
CA GLN A 179 11.01 3.84 10.09
C GLN A 179 10.10 5.09 10.15
N THR A 180 9.56 5.55 9.01
CA THR A 180 8.65 6.72 8.91
C THR A 180 7.17 6.35 8.72
N LEU A 181 6.86 5.07 8.50
CA LEU A 181 5.49 4.61 8.21
C LEU A 181 4.94 3.76 9.35
N PRO A 182 3.69 3.92 9.83
CA PRO A 182 3.07 3.07 10.86
C PRO A 182 2.56 1.72 10.30
N CYS A 183 3.39 0.98 9.56
CA CYS A 183 3.07 -0.34 9.02
C CYS A 183 3.84 -1.47 9.75
N SER A 184 3.35 -2.70 9.62
CA SER A 184 4.01 -3.91 10.13
C SER A 184 5.00 -4.49 9.10
N ARG A 185 4.71 -4.31 7.81
CA ARG A 185 5.56 -4.75 6.71
C ARG A 185 5.54 -3.77 5.54
N LEU A 186 6.71 -3.44 5.01
CA LEU A 186 6.90 -2.71 3.77
C LEU A 186 7.50 -3.67 2.72
N ILE A 187 6.83 -3.78 1.58
CA ILE A 187 7.28 -4.57 0.43
C ILE A 187 7.62 -3.59 -0.69
N VAL A 188 8.89 -3.52 -1.07
CA VAL A 188 9.32 -2.73 -2.24
C VAL A 188 9.65 -3.69 -3.37
N ASN A 189 8.85 -3.67 -4.42
CA ASN A 189 8.94 -4.51 -5.60
C ASN A 189 9.42 -3.69 -6.80
N GLN A 190 10.64 -3.92 -7.24
CA GLN A 190 11.28 -3.22 -8.36
C GLN A 190 11.00 -3.96 -9.66
N TYR A 191 10.36 -3.27 -10.60
CA TYR A 191 10.25 -3.68 -11.99
C TYR A 191 11.55 -3.37 -12.74
N GLU A 192 11.81 -4.14 -13.80
CA GLU A 192 12.85 -3.82 -14.77
C GLU A 192 12.55 -2.47 -15.46
N PRO A 193 13.56 -1.63 -15.71
CA PRO A 193 13.37 -0.31 -16.28
C PRO A 193 12.90 -0.40 -17.73
N MET A 194 11.96 0.45 -18.13
CA MET A 194 11.33 0.43 -19.46
C MET A 194 11.79 1.60 -20.33
N HIS A 195 12.06 1.34 -21.60
CA HIS A 195 12.27 2.36 -22.63
C HIS A 195 11.27 2.17 -23.77
N PHE A 196 10.23 3.01 -23.78
CA PHE A 196 9.25 3.08 -24.85
C PHE A 196 9.84 3.85 -26.04
N GLN A 197 10.37 3.12 -27.01
CA GLN A 197 10.98 3.71 -28.23
C GLN A 197 9.94 4.34 -29.18
N PHE A 198 8.69 3.91 -29.08
CA PHE A 198 7.54 4.50 -29.76
C PHE A 198 6.34 4.45 -28.81
N ILE A 199 5.35 5.32 -29.04
CA ILE A 199 4.15 5.41 -28.21
C ILE A 199 2.95 5.61 -29.13
N GLU A 200 1.98 4.71 -29.05
CA GLU A 200 0.62 4.93 -29.55
C GLU A 200 -0.35 5.07 -28.36
N MET A 201 -1.05 6.20 -28.32
CA MET A 201 -2.02 6.52 -27.28
C MET A 201 -3.34 5.79 -27.49
N ALA A 202 -4.21 5.78 -26.48
CA ALA A 202 -5.54 5.18 -26.59
C ALA A 202 -6.44 5.85 -27.64
N ASP A 203 -6.28 7.17 -27.86
CA ASP A 203 -6.96 7.89 -28.95
C ASP A 203 -6.30 7.65 -30.31
N GLY A 204 -5.14 6.98 -30.30
CA GLY A 204 -4.37 6.62 -31.45
C GLY A 204 -3.30 7.56 -31.96
N THR A 205 -3.01 8.60 -31.21
CA THR A 205 -1.90 9.47 -31.50
C THR A 205 -0.60 8.65 -31.44
N LEU A 206 0.15 8.62 -32.54
CA LEU A 206 1.42 7.89 -32.66
C LEU A 206 2.60 8.86 -32.59
N TYR A 207 3.54 8.57 -31.70
CA TYR A 207 4.83 9.25 -31.59
C TYR A 207 5.97 8.26 -31.78
N LEU A 208 6.91 8.61 -32.67
CA LEU A 208 8.11 7.81 -32.97
C LEU A 208 9.40 8.44 -32.43
N GLU A 209 9.41 9.76 -32.23
CA GLU A 209 10.61 10.50 -31.81
C GLU A 209 10.35 11.41 -30.62
N ARG A 210 9.25 12.17 -30.64
CA ARG A 210 8.83 13.07 -29.56
C ARG A 210 7.32 13.31 -29.58
N SER A 211 6.78 13.68 -28.43
CA SER A 211 5.41 14.19 -28.31
C SER A 211 5.25 15.57 -28.96
N GLN A 212 4.03 15.86 -29.45
CA GLN A 212 3.64 17.19 -29.95
C GLN A 212 3.17 18.14 -28.84
N ASP A 213 3.01 17.63 -27.62
CA ASP A 213 2.69 18.40 -26.42
C ASP A 213 3.96 19.00 -25.78
N GLU A 214 3.77 19.90 -24.81
CA GLU A 214 4.84 20.40 -23.93
C GLU A 214 4.89 19.62 -22.63
N GLY A 215 6.09 19.13 -22.30
CA GLY A 215 6.36 18.54 -21.01
C GLY A 215 6.74 19.61 -19.99
N THR A 216 6.29 19.44 -18.75
CA THR A 216 6.86 20.14 -17.59
C THR A 216 7.12 19.12 -16.47
N TRP A 217 7.60 19.61 -15.32
CA TRP A 217 7.73 18.78 -14.14
C TRP A 217 6.41 18.09 -13.75
N HIS A 218 5.27 18.78 -13.96
CA HIS A 218 3.93 18.30 -13.57
C HIS A 218 2.96 18.02 -14.74
N ALA A 219 3.32 18.36 -15.98
CA ALA A 219 2.44 18.27 -17.14
C ALA A 219 3.07 17.56 -18.35
N GLY A 220 2.24 17.24 -19.34
CA GLY A 220 2.61 16.59 -20.58
C GLY A 220 1.83 15.30 -20.83
N ASP A 221 1.41 15.06 -22.06
CA ASP A 221 0.65 13.88 -22.45
C ASP A 221 1.35 12.54 -22.14
N LEU A 222 2.66 12.40 -22.39
CA LEU A 222 3.40 11.15 -22.08
C LEU A 222 3.35 10.85 -20.58
N ARG A 223 3.63 11.84 -19.72
CA ARG A 223 3.51 11.76 -18.26
C ARG A 223 2.13 11.24 -17.83
N GLN A 224 1.06 11.83 -18.35
CA GLN A 224 -0.30 11.49 -17.94
C GLN A 224 -0.77 10.15 -18.51
N ARG A 225 -0.71 9.98 -19.83
CA ARG A 225 -1.28 8.82 -20.53
C ARG A 225 -0.42 7.57 -20.39
N ILE A 226 0.90 7.71 -20.36
CA ILE A 226 1.83 6.57 -20.35
C ILE A 226 2.35 6.31 -18.95
N GLY A 227 3.05 7.28 -18.34
CA GLY A 227 3.65 7.09 -17.02
C GLY A 227 2.61 6.73 -15.94
N LYS A 228 1.50 7.47 -15.89
CA LYS A 228 0.44 7.29 -14.89
C LYS A 228 -0.60 6.26 -15.33
N GLU A 229 -1.32 6.53 -16.42
CA GLU A 229 -2.50 5.72 -16.80
C GLU A 229 -2.14 4.35 -17.38
N LEU A 230 -1.22 4.27 -18.36
CA LEU A 230 -0.83 2.97 -18.93
C LEU A 230 -0.04 2.14 -17.92
N VAL A 231 1.04 2.69 -17.38
CA VAL A 231 2.00 1.93 -16.57
C VAL A 231 1.54 1.78 -15.13
N CYS A 232 1.33 2.86 -14.38
CA CYS A 232 1.03 2.72 -12.95
C CYS A 232 -0.35 2.08 -12.69
N LEU A 233 -1.41 2.60 -13.33
CA LEU A 233 -2.72 1.97 -13.18
C LEU A 233 -2.76 0.59 -13.83
N GLY A 234 -2.00 0.35 -14.90
CA GLY A 234 -1.85 -0.98 -15.49
C GLY A 234 -1.26 -1.98 -14.51
N ILE A 235 -0.13 -1.67 -13.89
CA ILE A 235 0.51 -2.50 -12.86
C ILE A 235 -0.45 -2.71 -11.67
N ASN A 236 -1.09 -1.65 -11.18
CA ASN A 236 -2.01 -1.75 -10.03
C ASN A 236 -3.26 -2.59 -10.33
N ASN A 237 -3.80 -2.48 -11.55
CA ASN A 237 -4.99 -3.24 -11.96
C ASN A 237 -4.64 -4.71 -12.23
N ALA A 238 -3.52 -4.98 -12.90
CA ALA A 238 -3.01 -6.35 -13.08
C ALA A 238 -2.74 -7.03 -11.73
N SER A 239 -2.21 -6.27 -10.76
CA SER A 239 -1.98 -6.73 -9.38
C SER A 239 -3.26 -7.05 -8.61
N GLN A 240 -4.45 -6.69 -9.12
CA GLN A 240 -5.75 -6.98 -8.50
C GLN A 240 -6.64 -7.87 -9.40
N GLY A 241 -6.11 -8.38 -10.51
CA GLY A 241 -6.83 -9.29 -11.41
C GLY A 241 -7.89 -8.62 -12.26
N ILE A 242 -7.76 -7.32 -12.48
CA ILE A 242 -8.54 -6.60 -13.48
C ILE A 242 -7.75 -6.71 -14.78
N HIS A 243 -8.35 -7.20 -15.87
CA HIS A 243 -7.64 -7.45 -17.14
C HIS A 243 -7.72 -6.31 -18.15
N SER A 244 -8.77 -5.48 -18.05
CA SER A 244 -8.98 -4.36 -18.95
C SER A 244 -9.77 -3.22 -18.30
N SER A 245 -9.55 -2.01 -18.81
CA SER A 245 -10.17 -0.77 -18.31
C SER A 245 -10.25 0.28 -19.44
N PRO A 246 -10.87 1.45 -19.24
CA PRO A 246 -10.85 2.52 -20.24
C PRO A 246 -9.41 2.96 -20.57
N GLY A 247 -9.15 3.36 -21.81
CA GLY A 247 -7.81 3.77 -22.26
C GLY A 247 -7.22 4.95 -21.47
N SER A 248 -8.08 5.80 -20.92
CA SER A 248 -7.67 7.09 -20.36
C SER A 248 -8.49 7.50 -19.12
N GLY A 249 -7.90 8.33 -18.25
CA GLY A 249 -8.50 8.81 -17.01
C GLY A 249 -8.16 7.99 -15.75
N GLU A 250 -8.30 8.60 -14.57
CA GLU A 250 -7.81 8.05 -13.28
C GLU A 250 -8.92 7.68 -12.28
N ASN A 251 -10.16 7.59 -12.74
CA ASN A 251 -11.33 7.35 -11.88
C ASN A 251 -12.19 6.21 -12.43
N GLY A 252 -13.19 5.79 -11.64
CA GLY A 252 -14.13 4.73 -12.03
C GLY A 252 -13.40 3.42 -12.32
N LEU A 253 -13.66 2.83 -13.49
CA LEU A 253 -13.08 1.55 -13.92
C LEU A 253 -11.54 1.57 -14.07
N ASN A 254 -10.90 2.74 -14.07
CA ASN A 254 -9.44 2.82 -14.13
C ASN A 254 -8.75 2.70 -12.78
N LYS A 255 -9.46 2.95 -11.67
CA LYS A 255 -8.87 3.01 -10.34
C LYS A 255 -9.79 2.36 -9.31
N HIS A 256 -9.44 1.12 -8.95
CA HIS A 256 -10.09 0.37 -7.89
C HIS A 256 -9.03 -0.05 -6.87
N MET A 257 -8.88 0.70 -5.77
CA MET A 257 -7.80 0.53 -4.79
C MET A 257 -8.37 0.03 -3.47
N VAL A 258 -8.36 -1.29 -3.27
CA VAL A 258 -8.81 -1.92 -2.01
C VAL A 258 -7.66 -2.54 -1.20
N ILE A 259 -6.49 -2.60 -1.81
CA ILE A 259 -5.22 -3.02 -1.21
C ILE A 259 -4.34 -1.79 -0.98
N ALA A 260 -3.55 -1.79 0.09
CA ALA A 260 -2.50 -0.80 0.33
C ALA A 260 -1.34 -1.03 -0.66
N LEU A 261 -1.54 -0.54 -1.88
CA LEU A 261 -0.67 -0.71 -3.03
C LEU A 261 -0.51 0.62 -3.77
N LEU A 262 0.73 0.95 -4.11
CA LEU A 262 1.03 1.99 -5.09
C LEU A 262 2.09 1.54 -6.09
N THR A 263 2.12 2.22 -7.23
CA THR A 263 3.24 2.17 -8.18
C THR A 263 3.88 3.55 -8.24
N ALA A 264 5.13 3.62 -7.78
CA ALA A 264 6.00 4.77 -7.91
C ALA A 264 6.85 4.64 -9.18
N HIS A 265 7.05 5.74 -9.89
CA HIS A 265 7.87 5.74 -11.08
C HIS A 265 8.74 6.99 -11.19
N THR A 266 9.92 6.83 -11.79
CA THR A 266 10.63 7.97 -12.37
C THR A 266 10.35 7.99 -13.86
N SER A 267 9.93 9.14 -14.37
CA SER A 267 9.57 9.28 -15.79
C SER A 267 10.35 10.41 -16.43
N VAL A 268 10.85 10.14 -17.64
CA VAL A 268 11.46 11.14 -18.52
C VAL A 268 10.89 10.97 -19.92
N GLY A 269 10.50 12.07 -20.56
CA GLY A 269 9.86 12.05 -21.87
C GLY A 269 10.51 13.02 -22.84
N ASN A 270 10.52 12.68 -24.14
CA ASN A 270 10.92 13.61 -25.19
C ASN A 270 9.69 14.32 -25.78
N TYR A 271 9.65 15.65 -25.63
CA TYR A 271 8.54 16.52 -26.01
C TYR A 271 8.96 17.53 -27.07
N ARG A 272 8.02 18.34 -27.57
CA ARG A 272 8.36 19.41 -28.53
C ARG A 272 9.32 20.44 -27.94
N ASN A 273 9.29 20.64 -26.62
CA ASN A 273 10.17 21.51 -25.85
C ASN A 273 11.43 20.80 -25.30
N GLY A 274 11.73 19.59 -25.77
CA GLY A 274 12.92 18.82 -25.42
C GLY A 274 12.66 17.70 -24.42
N VAL A 275 13.73 17.13 -23.89
CA VAL A 275 13.65 16.05 -22.89
C VAL A 275 13.31 16.65 -21.53
N VAL A 276 12.23 16.14 -20.93
CA VAL A 276 11.68 16.64 -19.67
C VAL A 276 11.65 15.52 -18.63
N ILE A 277 12.16 15.81 -17.45
CA ILE A 277 12.05 14.95 -16.26
C ILE A 277 10.79 15.34 -15.51
N HIS A 278 9.99 14.34 -15.13
CA HIS A 278 8.76 14.53 -14.39
C HIS A 278 8.95 14.20 -12.90
N GLY A 279 8.14 14.81 -12.04
CA GLY A 279 8.14 14.55 -10.60
C GLY A 279 7.00 15.26 -9.87
N GLY A 280 7.11 15.32 -8.54
CA GLY A 280 6.27 16.13 -7.65
C GLY A 280 4.77 15.87 -7.80
N SER A 281 4.35 14.61 -7.93
CA SER A 281 2.93 14.29 -7.80
C SER A 281 2.66 12.87 -7.33
N GLY A 282 1.69 12.70 -6.45
CA GLY A 282 1.20 11.41 -6.00
C GLY A 282 -0.30 11.40 -5.74
N GLY A 283 -0.85 10.19 -5.57
CA GLY A 283 -2.27 9.98 -5.28
C GLY A 283 -2.86 8.81 -6.07
N GLY A 284 -3.95 8.22 -5.55
CA GLY A 284 -4.74 7.23 -6.29
C GLY A 284 -4.00 5.95 -6.71
N GLY A 285 -2.92 5.61 -5.99
CA GLY A 285 -2.07 4.45 -6.29
C GLY A 285 -0.90 4.75 -7.22
N MET A 286 -0.68 6.01 -7.59
CA MET A 286 0.38 6.43 -8.50
C MET A 286 1.27 7.47 -7.82
N VAL A 287 2.58 7.37 -8.04
CA VAL A 287 3.55 8.35 -7.53
C VAL A 287 4.57 8.63 -8.64
N THR A 288 4.77 9.90 -9.00
CA THR A 288 5.74 10.34 -10.00
C THR A 288 6.84 11.12 -9.33
N LEU A 289 8.09 10.63 -9.43
CA LEU A 289 9.23 11.16 -8.69
C LEU A 289 10.36 11.60 -9.62
N GLN A 290 10.93 12.77 -9.34
CA GLN A 290 12.24 13.16 -9.83
C GLN A 290 13.35 12.65 -8.90
N TYR A 291 13.14 12.80 -7.59
CA TYR A 291 14.00 12.34 -6.51
C TYR A 291 13.30 11.22 -5.70
N ILE A 292 14.06 10.17 -5.39
CA ILE A 292 13.57 8.94 -4.73
C ILE A 292 13.89 8.91 -3.22
N ALA A 293 14.32 10.04 -2.66
CA ALA A 293 14.68 10.22 -1.26
C ALA A 293 14.31 11.64 -0.84
N SER A 294 14.46 11.95 0.45
CA SER A 294 14.08 13.26 1.02
C SER A 294 12.58 13.54 0.88
N ASN A 295 12.21 14.82 0.87
CA ASN A 295 10.82 15.22 1.01
C ASN A 295 9.95 14.88 -0.19
N GLU A 296 10.48 14.84 -1.42
CA GLU A 296 9.64 14.52 -2.59
C GLU A 296 8.99 13.14 -2.41
N LEU A 297 9.76 12.10 -2.05
CA LEU A 297 9.17 10.78 -1.83
C LEU A 297 8.15 10.80 -0.69
N SER A 298 8.51 11.36 0.48
CA SER A 298 7.60 11.42 1.63
C SER A 298 6.30 12.18 1.31
N HIS A 299 6.41 13.31 0.59
CA HIS A 299 5.28 14.15 0.20
C HIS A 299 4.34 13.43 -0.77
N GLU A 300 4.89 12.86 -1.85
CA GLU A 300 4.06 12.22 -2.87
C GLU A 300 3.45 10.90 -2.39
N PHE A 301 4.13 10.18 -1.48
CA PHE A 301 3.53 9.04 -0.79
C PHE A 301 2.46 9.51 0.21
N GLY A 302 2.66 10.65 0.89
CA GLY A 302 1.65 11.28 1.74
C GLY A 302 0.32 11.50 1.02
N HIS A 303 0.36 12.00 -0.22
CA HIS A 303 -0.84 12.11 -1.06
C HIS A 303 -1.51 10.78 -1.35
N HIS A 304 -0.74 9.69 -1.55
CA HIS A 304 -1.31 8.36 -1.72
C HIS A 304 -2.07 7.89 -0.47
N TYR A 305 -1.58 8.21 0.72
CA TYR A 305 -2.23 7.92 1.99
C TYR A 305 -3.45 8.81 2.30
N GLY A 306 -3.78 9.75 1.42
CA GLY A 306 -4.93 10.64 1.56
C GLY A 306 -4.63 11.97 2.27
N LEU A 307 -3.35 12.33 2.43
CA LEU A 307 -2.98 13.64 2.96
C LEU A 307 -3.11 14.74 1.90
N SER A 308 -3.62 15.90 2.31
CA SER A 308 -3.51 17.16 1.57
C SER A 308 -2.24 17.91 1.96
N HIS A 309 -1.93 19.00 1.25
CA HIS A 309 -0.92 19.95 1.75
C HIS A 309 -1.38 20.57 3.07
N HIS A 310 -0.41 20.93 3.92
CA HIS A 310 -0.59 21.58 5.23
C HIS A 310 -1.69 20.93 6.09
N PRO A 311 -1.65 19.59 6.32
CA PRO A 311 -2.69 18.88 7.05
C PRO A 311 -2.84 19.45 8.46
N GLY A 312 -4.07 19.84 8.82
CA GLY A 312 -4.38 20.43 10.13
C GLY A 312 -3.81 21.83 10.38
N GLY A 313 -3.26 22.51 9.36
CA GLY A 313 -2.57 23.80 9.54
C GLY A 313 -1.46 23.70 10.58
N PHE A 314 -1.27 24.74 11.40
CA PHE A 314 -0.23 24.73 12.45
C PHE A 314 -0.34 23.53 13.40
N ALA A 315 -1.56 23.12 13.76
CA ALA A 315 -1.79 22.04 14.72
C ALA A 315 -1.38 20.65 14.20
N GLY A 316 -1.35 20.45 12.87
CA GLY A 316 -0.96 19.17 12.26
C GLY A 316 0.33 19.22 11.46
N SER A 317 0.77 20.40 10.98
CA SER A 317 1.88 20.53 10.03
C SER A 317 3.20 20.98 10.64
N VAL A 318 3.21 21.37 11.91
CA VAL A 318 4.43 21.77 12.64
C VAL A 318 4.73 20.73 13.70
N HIS A 319 5.98 20.25 13.75
CA HIS A 319 6.49 19.44 14.86
C HIS A 319 6.64 20.32 16.10
N ARG A 320 6.36 19.78 17.29
CA ARG A 320 6.12 20.60 18.49
C ARG A 320 6.92 20.14 19.69
N ALA A 321 7.11 21.02 20.68
CA ALA A 321 7.71 20.67 21.96
C ALA A 321 6.83 19.69 22.76
N ALA A 322 7.43 18.97 23.71
CA ALA A 322 6.77 17.90 24.47
C ALA A 322 5.43 18.28 25.11
N ARG A 323 5.26 19.56 25.50
CA ARG A 323 4.06 20.12 26.13
C ARG A 323 2.96 20.53 25.14
N GLY A 324 3.24 20.53 23.85
CA GLY A 324 2.29 20.81 22.77
C GLY A 324 1.64 19.55 22.21
N THR A 325 0.47 19.71 21.61
CA THR A 325 -0.09 18.70 20.69
C THR A 325 0.83 18.49 19.50
N ASN A 326 0.69 17.36 18.80
CA ASN A 326 1.46 17.01 17.60
C ASN A 326 2.98 16.89 17.85
N SER A 327 3.37 16.64 19.11
CA SER A 327 4.74 16.40 19.52
C SER A 327 5.04 14.91 19.57
N ALA A 328 6.09 14.47 18.87
CA ALA A 328 6.69 13.16 19.06
C ALA A 328 8.11 13.15 18.45
N TRP A 329 9.03 12.41 19.05
CA TRP A 329 10.26 12.00 18.37
C TRP A 329 10.03 10.75 17.55
N GLY A 330 10.76 10.59 16.44
CA GLY A 330 10.81 9.35 15.69
C GLY A 330 11.68 8.33 16.40
N TRP A 331 11.56 7.05 16.05
CA TRP A 331 12.48 6.02 16.52
C TRP A 331 12.88 5.13 15.35
N ASP A 332 14.19 4.92 15.21
CA ASP A 332 14.74 3.96 14.28
C ASP A 332 14.99 2.67 15.05
N SER A 333 14.16 1.65 14.80
CA SER A 333 14.21 0.37 15.52
C SER A 333 15.51 -0.39 15.30
N ASP A 334 16.11 -0.25 14.13
CA ASP A 334 17.24 -1.09 13.70
C ASP A 334 18.56 -0.54 14.24
N ASN A 335 18.70 0.78 14.21
CA ASN A 335 19.82 1.48 14.82
C ASN A 335 19.62 1.72 16.32
N ASN A 336 18.40 1.52 16.82
CA ASN A 336 17.95 1.83 18.18
C ASN A 336 18.35 3.25 18.62
N VAL A 337 17.94 4.24 17.82
CA VAL A 337 18.15 5.68 18.10
C VAL A 337 16.85 6.45 17.95
N PHE A 338 16.68 7.51 18.74
CA PHE A 338 15.60 8.46 18.52
C PHE A 338 15.96 9.46 17.42
N MET A 339 14.96 9.90 16.66
CA MET A 339 15.08 10.98 15.68
C MET A 339 14.32 12.20 16.22
N PRO A 340 15.01 13.21 16.79
CA PRO A 340 14.34 14.38 17.34
C PRO A 340 13.55 15.17 16.29
N ASN A 341 12.41 15.73 16.68
CA ASN A 341 11.51 16.44 15.77
C ASN A 341 11.91 17.91 15.53
N PHE A 342 13.19 18.22 15.70
CA PHE A 342 13.81 19.51 15.49
C PHE A 342 15.16 19.32 14.80
N LEU A 343 15.70 20.39 14.24
CA LEU A 343 16.99 20.42 13.57
C LEU A 343 18.13 20.30 14.58
N LYS A 344 19.23 19.67 14.17
CA LYS A 344 20.47 19.67 14.93
C LYS A 344 21.11 21.05 15.04
N GLU A 345 20.97 21.89 14.01
CA GLU A 345 21.47 23.26 14.04
C GLU A 345 20.70 24.11 15.06
N ARG A 346 21.42 25.02 15.73
CA ARG A 346 20.87 25.97 16.69
C ARG A 346 20.64 27.34 16.06
N SER A 347 19.72 27.41 15.09
CA SER A 347 19.40 28.66 14.39
C SER A 347 18.72 29.68 15.32
N GLY A 348 18.01 29.23 16.35
CA GLY A 348 17.20 30.08 17.22
C GLY A 348 15.89 30.54 16.57
N GLU A 349 15.57 30.02 15.39
CA GLU A 349 14.38 30.41 14.62
C GLU A 349 13.13 29.66 15.11
N ASP A 350 12.00 30.36 15.09
CA ASP A 350 10.69 29.77 15.31
C ASP A 350 10.25 28.95 14.07
N THR A 351 9.32 28.01 14.27
CA THR A 351 8.68 27.28 13.16
C THR A 351 7.22 27.69 13.05
N CYS A 352 6.86 28.35 11.93
CA CYS A 352 5.56 28.99 11.80
C CYS A 352 4.70 28.36 10.68
N GLU A 353 3.39 28.37 10.90
CA GLU A 353 2.36 27.99 9.91
C GLU A 353 1.13 28.88 10.13
N GLY A 354 0.63 29.52 9.06
CA GLY A 354 -0.54 30.40 9.15
C GLY A 354 -0.43 31.53 10.19
N GLY A 355 0.78 32.03 10.47
CA GLY A 355 1.04 33.09 11.45
C GLY A 355 1.10 32.66 12.92
N THR A 356 0.93 31.36 13.21
CA THR A 356 1.19 30.78 14.54
C THR A 356 2.55 30.09 14.52
N CYS A 357 3.30 30.17 15.61
CA CYS A 357 4.69 29.71 15.67
C CYS A 357 4.97 28.81 16.88
N GLU A 358 5.86 27.84 16.69
CA GLU A 358 6.48 27.04 17.74
C GLU A 358 7.91 27.57 18.00
N PRO A 359 8.23 28.01 19.22
CA PRO A 359 9.58 28.46 19.55
C PRO A 359 10.58 27.29 19.59
N PRO A 360 11.87 27.53 19.32
CA PRO A 360 12.88 26.46 19.24
C PRO A 360 13.17 25.82 20.61
N PHE A 361 13.50 24.53 20.60
CA PHE A 361 13.98 23.81 21.79
C PHE A 361 15.47 24.09 22.02
N HIS A 362 15.84 24.88 23.03
CA HIS A 362 17.24 25.24 23.30
C HIS A 362 18.01 25.84 22.09
N GLY A 363 17.29 26.50 21.19
CA GLY A 363 17.81 27.07 19.94
C GLY A 363 17.67 26.15 18.72
N HIS A 364 17.28 24.89 18.90
CA HIS A 364 16.96 23.95 17.82
C HIS A 364 15.57 24.23 17.26
N GLN A 365 15.49 24.68 16.01
CA GLN A 365 14.23 24.93 15.32
C GLN A 365 13.46 23.62 15.10
N PHE A 366 12.15 23.62 15.32
CA PHE A 366 11.31 22.44 15.07
C PHE A 366 11.13 22.16 13.57
N GLY A 367 10.84 20.90 13.25
CA GLY A 367 10.56 20.49 11.88
C GLY A 367 9.16 20.86 11.40
N ARG A 368 8.93 20.64 10.10
CA ARG A 368 7.60 20.67 9.49
C ARG A 368 7.25 19.29 8.93
N ASP A 369 5.95 19.03 8.82
CA ASP A 369 5.44 17.82 8.18
C ASP A 369 5.89 17.72 6.71
N SER A 370 5.97 16.51 6.18
CA SER A 370 6.37 16.31 4.77
C SER A 370 5.41 16.98 3.77
N MET A 371 4.17 17.21 4.18
CA MET A 371 3.14 17.90 3.40
C MET A 371 3.15 19.43 3.60
N SER A 372 4.16 19.99 4.28
CA SER A 372 4.29 21.42 4.61
C SER A 372 5.75 21.90 4.54
N ASP A 373 6.41 21.63 3.40
CA ASP A 373 7.81 22.01 3.14
C ASP A 373 8.84 21.42 4.13
N GLY A 374 8.52 20.29 4.77
CA GLY A 374 9.47 19.58 5.62
C GLY A 374 10.67 19.01 4.86
N PHE A 375 11.69 18.57 5.60
CA PHE A 375 12.87 17.91 5.05
C PHE A 375 13.47 16.93 6.07
N ALA A 376 14.36 16.05 5.62
CA ALA A 376 15.06 15.10 6.50
C ALA A 376 16.06 15.83 7.41
N HIS A 377 15.88 15.73 8.73
CA HIS A 377 16.76 16.40 9.70
C HIS A 377 18.09 15.66 9.92
N TYR A 378 18.11 14.34 9.77
CA TYR A 378 19.26 13.48 10.09
C TYR A 378 19.61 12.55 8.92
N PRO A 379 20.00 13.09 7.75
CA PRO A 379 20.23 12.30 6.55
C PRO A 379 21.34 11.24 6.70
N SER A 380 22.20 11.34 7.72
CA SER A 380 23.17 10.27 8.02
C SER A 380 22.54 9.00 8.62
N VAL A 381 21.31 9.10 9.15
CA VAL A 381 20.56 7.99 9.77
C VAL A 381 19.28 7.66 8.99
N ASN A 382 18.57 8.69 8.53
CA ASN A 382 17.33 8.57 7.76
C ASN A 382 17.20 9.70 6.74
N HIS A 383 17.15 9.34 5.46
CA HIS A 383 17.06 10.28 4.35
C HIS A 383 15.66 10.85 4.12
N TYR A 384 14.64 10.47 4.89
CA TYR A 384 13.25 10.88 4.70
C TYR A 384 12.79 11.93 5.70
N THR A 385 11.84 12.76 5.24
CA THR A 385 11.16 13.71 6.12
C THR A 385 10.27 12.96 7.10
N GLN A 386 10.34 13.33 8.36
CA GLN A 386 9.51 12.77 9.41
C GLN A 386 8.07 13.33 9.30
N PHE A 387 7.08 12.45 9.17
CA PHE A 387 5.67 12.81 9.31
C PHE A 387 5.35 13.25 10.74
N THR A 388 4.47 14.23 10.90
CA THR A 388 3.94 14.60 12.23
C THR A 388 2.97 13.54 12.75
N PRO A 389 2.72 13.47 14.07
CA PRO A 389 1.68 12.62 14.65
C PRO A 389 0.30 12.71 13.97
N TRP A 390 -0.12 13.92 13.58
CA TRP A 390 -1.34 14.14 12.83
C TRP A 390 -1.34 13.34 11.51
N SER A 391 -0.30 13.49 10.70
CA SER A 391 -0.15 12.78 9.43
C SER A 391 -0.03 11.28 9.65
N LEU A 392 0.74 10.84 10.66
CA LEU A 392 0.88 9.43 11.01
C LEU A 392 -0.46 8.79 11.39
N LYS A 393 -1.37 9.50 12.08
CA LYS A 393 -2.72 9.01 12.36
C LYS A 393 -3.53 8.77 11.09
N THR A 394 -3.44 9.68 10.12
CA THR A 394 -4.09 9.51 8.81
C THR A 394 -3.51 8.33 8.04
N ILE A 395 -2.18 8.22 7.98
CA ILE A 395 -1.49 7.13 7.28
C ILE A 395 -1.82 5.78 7.93
N GLN A 396 -1.81 5.69 9.26
CA GLN A 396 -2.21 4.48 9.96
C GLN A 396 -3.66 4.10 9.65
N GLY A 397 -4.57 5.07 9.62
CA GLY A 397 -5.96 4.85 9.20
C GLY A 397 -6.07 4.30 7.77
N TYR A 398 -5.28 4.81 6.83
CA TYR A 398 -5.23 4.27 5.47
C TYR A 398 -4.80 2.79 5.46
N LEU A 399 -3.72 2.46 6.16
CA LEU A 399 -3.16 1.11 6.21
C LEU A 399 -4.09 0.11 6.91
N GLU A 400 -4.77 0.52 7.99
CA GLU A 400 -5.74 -0.32 8.71
C GLU A 400 -7.02 -0.57 7.92
N ASN A 401 -7.43 0.38 7.06
CA ASN A 401 -8.67 0.29 6.29
C ASN A 401 -8.52 -0.49 4.97
N ASN A 402 -7.30 -0.82 4.57
CA ASN A 402 -7.04 -1.56 3.34
C ASN A 402 -6.76 -3.04 3.62
N ALA A 403 -7.12 -3.88 2.67
CA ALA A 403 -6.77 -5.29 2.73
C ALA A 403 -5.31 -5.51 2.31
N ILE A 404 -4.79 -6.70 2.63
CA ILE A 404 -3.44 -7.16 2.26
C ILE A 404 -3.54 -8.47 1.48
N PHE A 405 -2.59 -8.75 0.60
CA PHE A 405 -2.46 -10.06 -0.02
C PHE A 405 -1.99 -11.10 1.00
N SER A 406 -2.53 -12.32 0.95
CA SER A 406 -2.18 -13.38 1.89
C SER A 406 -2.39 -14.77 1.30
N THR A 407 -1.32 -15.57 1.27
CA THR A 407 -1.37 -17.00 0.93
C THR A 407 -2.06 -17.85 2.00
N ARG A 408 -2.29 -17.30 3.19
CA ARG A 408 -2.96 -17.99 4.31
C ARG A 408 -4.47 -17.81 4.32
N SER A 409 -5.01 -16.97 3.43
CA SER A 409 -6.45 -16.71 3.33
C SER A 409 -7.04 -17.45 2.15
N ALA A 410 -8.19 -18.12 2.36
CA ALA A 410 -8.92 -18.76 1.27
C ALA A 410 -9.41 -17.76 0.21
N THR A 411 -9.57 -16.47 0.55
CA THR A 411 -9.94 -15.41 -0.40
C THR A 411 -8.74 -14.73 -1.06
N GLY A 412 -7.51 -15.17 -0.72
CA GLY A 412 -6.26 -14.54 -1.13
C GLY A 412 -5.94 -13.20 -0.46
N HIS A 413 -6.83 -12.70 0.41
CA HIS A 413 -6.64 -11.44 1.13
C HIS A 413 -7.07 -11.53 2.59
N LEU A 414 -6.45 -10.69 3.41
CA LEU A 414 -6.89 -10.44 4.79
C LEU A 414 -7.22 -8.96 4.96
N LYS A 415 -8.20 -8.64 5.81
CA LYS A 415 -8.50 -7.27 6.21
C LYS A 415 -8.70 -7.19 7.72
N TRP A 416 -8.30 -6.07 8.31
CA TRP A 416 -8.50 -5.82 9.73
C TRP A 416 -9.98 -5.65 10.06
N ASP A 417 -10.42 -6.31 11.12
CA ASP A 417 -11.71 -6.13 11.75
C ASP A 417 -11.50 -5.47 13.12
N GLU A 418 -11.94 -4.22 13.26
CA GLU A 418 -11.73 -3.43 14.49
C GLU A 418 -12.52 -3.98 15.69
N GLN A 419 -13.65 -4.65 15.46
CA GLN A 419 -14.48 -5.21 16.53
C GLN A 419 -13.87 -6.50 17.08
N GLN A 420 -13.35 -7.34 16.19
CA GLN A 420 -12.72 -8.62 16.53
C GLN A 420 -11.22 -8.49 16.81
N LYS A 421 -10.64 -7.32 16.53
CA LYS A 421 -9.23 -6.99 16.72
C LYS A 421 -8.30 -8.03 16.05
N ALA A 422 -8.65 -8.42 14.82
CA ALA A 422 -7.95 -9.47 14.10
C ALA A 422 -7.95 -9.22 12.58
N MET A 423 -6.94 -9.80 11.90
CA MET A 423 -6.94 -9.91 10.44
C MET A 423 -7.78 -11.11 10.00
N LEU A 424 -8.85 -10.87 9.24
CA LEU A 424 -9.81 -11.90 8.82
C LEU A 424 -9.82 -12.06 7.30
N PRO A 425 -10.19 -13.25 6.77
CA PRO A 425 -10.42 -13.44 5.34
C PRO A 425 -11.37 -12.39 4.78
N TRP A 426 -10.94 -11.74 3.71
CA TRP A 426 -11.69 -10.66 3.05
C TRP A 426 -11.59 -10.78 1.54
N GLY A 427 -12.63 -10.39 0.81
CA GLY A 427 -12.62 -10.34 -0.64
C GLY A 427 -13.87 -9.67 -1.17
N GLU A 428 -13.79 -9.11 -2.38
CA GLU A 428 -14.97 -8.61 -3.09
C GLU A 428 -15.58 -9.64 -4.04
N LEU A 429 -14.78 -10.63 -4.43
CA LEU A 429 -15.15 -11.74 -5.29
C LEU A 429 -15.15 -13.05 -4.49
N HIS A 430 -16.15 -13.88 -4.74
CA HIS A 430 -16.22 -15.24 -4.22
C HIS A 430 -16.58 -16.22 -5.35
N ARG A 431 -15.88 -17.35 -5.39
CA ARG A 431 -16.16 -18.46 -6.31
C ARG A 431 -17.02 -19.48 -5.58
N ALA A 432 -18.31 -19.52 -5.93
CA ALA A 432 -19.28 -20.36 -5.25
C ALA A 432 -19.13 -21.84 -5.64
N GLY A 433 -19.14 -22.71 -4.64
CA GLY A 433 -19.28 -24.15 -4.82
C GLY A 433 -20.67 -24.54 -5.31
N VAL A 434 -20.80 -25.74 -5.89
CA VAL A 434 -22.09 -26.27 -6.38
C VAL A 434 -23.18 -26.38 -5.30
N ASP A 435 -22.77 -26.52 -4.04
CA ASP A 435 -23.63 -26.59 -2.86
C ASP A 435 -24.08 -25.20 -2.35
N GLU A 436 -23.52 -24.11 -2.89
CA GLU A 436 -23.84 -22.74 -2.52
C GLU A 436 -24.77 -22.04 -3.53
N LEU A 437 -25.26 -22.76 -4.54
CA LEU A 437 -26.05 -22.20 -5.65
C LEU A 437 -27.56 -22.16 -5.39
N ASP A 438 -28.00 -22.61 -4.20
CA ASP A 438 -29.37 -22.46 -3.74
C ASP A 438 -29.69 -21.00 -3.36
N LEU A 439 -30.99 -20.69 -3.26
CA LEU A 439 -31.46 -19.33 -3.01
C LEU A 439 -30.95 -18.75 -1.68
N ALA A 440 -30.89 -19.54 -0.62
CA ALA A 440 -30.48 -19.06 0.69
C ALA A 440 -28.99 -18.73 0.71
N SER A 441 -28.16 -19.64 0.18
CA SER A 441 -26.71 -19.46 0.08
C SER A 441 -26.33 -18.27 -0.79
N MET A 442 -26.88 -18.18 -2.02
CA MET A 442 -26.65 -17.04 -2.91
C MET A 442 -27.10 -15.71 -2.30
N THR A 443 -28.20 -15.70 -1.54
CA THR A 443 -28.66 -14.50 -0.82
C THR A 443 -27.64 -14.02 0.21
N GLU A 444 -27.05 -14.94 0.99
CA GLU A 444 -26.06 -14.58 2.01
C GLU A 444 -24.73 -14.15 1.38
N LEU A 445 -24.28 -14.88 0.35
CA LEU A 445 -23.08 -14.54 -0.40
C LEU A 445 -23.16 -13.13 -1.01
N LEU A 446 -24.30 -12.76 -1.61
CA LEU A 446 -24.49 -11.44 -2.24
C LEU A 446 -24.64 -10.28 -1.24
N LYS A 447 -24.81 -10.53 0.06
CA LYS A 447 -24.66 -9.49 1.09
C LYS A 447 -23.20 -9.18 1.38
N ARG A 448 -22.33 -10.19 1.25
CA ARG A 448 -20.92 -10.14 1.65
C ARG A 448 -20.02 -9.73 0.48
N PHE A 449 -20.24 -10.31 -0.69
CA PHE A 449 -19.38 -10.14 -1.86
C PHE A 449 -20.03 -9.22 -2.90
N LYS A 450 -19.21 -8.44 -3.62
CA LYS A 450 -19.67 -7.64 -4.75
C LYS A 450 -19.89 -8.51 -6.00
N ARG A 451 -19.10 -9.56 -6.14
CA ARG A 451 -19.10 -10.49 -7.27
C ARG A 451 -19.16 -11.92 -6.79
N ILE A 452 -20.11 -12.70 -7.33
CA ILE A 452 -20.07 -14.16 -7.26
C ILE A 452 -19.70 -14.70 -8.64
N GLU A 453 -18.73 -15.61 -8.69
CA GLU A 453 -18.42 -16.40 -9.89
C GLU A 453 -18.85 -17.84 -9.67
N VAL A 454 -19.49 -18.43 -10.68
CA VAL A 454 -19.98 -19.81 -10.68
C VAL A 454 -19.34 -20.52 -11.87
N ASP A 455 -18.42 -21.44 -11.58
CA ASP A 455 -17.72 -22.22 -12.59
C ASP A 455 -18.30 -23.63 -12.64
N LEU A 456 -19.07 -23.96 -13.68
CA LEU A 456 -19.66 -25.29 -13.88
C LEU A 456 -18.80 -26.13 -14.83
N GLY A 457 -18.62 -27.41 -14.51
CA GLY A 457 -17.82 -28.33 -15.31
C GLY A 457 -18.01 -29.79 -14.92
N GLU A 458 -17.20 -30.67 -15.49
CA GLU A 458 -17.20 -32.10 -15.12
C GLU A 458 -16.81 -32.28 -13.65
N GLY A 459 -17.63 -33.01 -12.88
CA GLY A 459 -17.43 -33.19 -11.45
C GLY A 459 -17.77 -31.96 -10.57
N HIS A 460 -18.09 -30.82 -11.18
CA HIS A 460 -18.50 -29.59 -10.50
C HIS A 460 -19.73 -28.99 -11.20
N TRP A 461 -20.85 -29.69 -11.11
CA TRP A 461 -22.12 -29.32 -11.76
C TRP A 461 -23.28 -29.26 -10.77
N ALA A 462 -24.19 -28.29 -10.98
CA ALA A 462 -25.47 -28.19 -10.29
C ALA A 462 -26.61 -28.02 -11.30
N ALA A 463 -27.77 -28.62 -11.01
CA ALA A 463 -28.94 -28.54 -11.89
C ALA A 463 -29.55 -27.13 -11.92
N ASP A 464 -29.52 -26.43 -10.79
CA ASP A 464 -30.19 -25.15 -10.61
C ASP A 464 -29.24 -24.13 -9.97
N ILE A 465 -29.36 -22.87 -10.42
CA ILE A 465 -28.67 -21.70 -9.87
C ILE A 465 -29.75 -20.69 -9.52
N HIS A 466 -29.76 -20.18 -8.29
CA HIS A 466 -30.82 -19.27 -7.83
C HIS A 466 -30.31 -17.88 -7.51
N LEU A 467 -30.83 -16.87 -8.20
CA LEU A 467 -30.59 -15.47 -7.83
C LEU A 467 -31.75 -14.95 -6.96
N PRO A 468 -31.45 -14.20 -5.88
CA PRO A 468 -32.49 -13.61 -5.05
C PRO A 468 -33.26 -12.53 -5.81
N ALA A 469 -34.53 -12.31 -5.48
CA ALA A 469 -35.32 -11.25 -6.13
C ALA A 469 -34.75 -9.85 -5.91
N THR A 470 -34.05 -9.64 -4.78
CA THR A 470 -33.41 -8.38 -4.41
C THR A 470 -31.98 -8.61 -3.95
N ALA A 471 -31.12 -7.64 -4.24
CA ALA A 471 -29.76 -7.52 -3.72
C ALA A 471 -29.38 -6.04 -3.75
N ASP A 472 -28.26 -5.66 -3.11
CA ASP A 472 -27.74 -4.30 -3.25
C ASP A 472 -27.44 -3.98 -4.72
N ARG A 473 -27.53 -2.70 -5.09
CA ARG A 473 -27.16 -2.26 -6.44
C ARG A 473 -25.69 -2.59 -6.73
N LEU A 474 -25.39 -2.88 -7.99
CA LEU A 474 -24.05 -3.22 -8.49
C LEU A 474 -23.48 -4.56 -8.00
N ARG A 475 -24.27 -5.35 -7.25
CA ARG A 475 -23.95 -6.76 -7.04
C ARG A 475 -24.04 -7.49 -8.37
N GLY A 476 -23.17 -8.47 -8.56
CA GLY A 476 -23.22 -9.22 -9.80
C GLY A 476 -22.81 -10.68 -9.67
N VAL A 477 -23.32 -11.48 -10.62
CA VAL A 477 -23.04 -12.90 -10.75
C VAL A 477 -22.50 -13.17 -12.15
N ARG A 478 -21.38 -13.89 -12.23
CA ARG A 478 -20.84 -14.44 -13.47
C ARG A 478 -21.01 -15.95 -13.44
N ILE A 479 -21.50 -16.52 -14.54
CA ILE A 479 -21.68 -17.96 -14.70
C ILE A 479 -20.89 -18.40 -15.92
N LEU A 480 -19.99 -19.34 -15.70
CA LEU A 480 -19.20 -20.02 -16.71
C LEU A 480 -19.65 -21.48 -16.74
N SER A 481 -19.95 -22.05 -17.90
CA SER A 481 -20.27 -23.48 -17.97
C SER A 481 -19.48 -24.22 -19.05
N THR A 482 -18.67 -25.17 -18.61
CA THR A 482 -18.01 -26.19 -19.45
C THR A 482 -18.71 -27.55 -19.38
N ALA A 483 -19.76 -27.65 -18.53
CA ALA A 483 -20.46 -28.89 -18.24
C ALA A 483 -21.25 -29.41 -19.45
N ALA A 484 -21.27 -30.74 -19.62
CA ALA A 484 -22.04 -31.39 -20.67
C ALA A 484 -23.57 -31.34 -20.43
N ALA A 485 -23.99 -31.31 -19.16
CA ALA A 485 -25.39 -31.19 -18.76
C ALA A 485 -25.79 -29.72 -18.60
N ASP A 486 -26.94 -29.36 -19.15
CA ASP A 486 -27.52 -28.03 -18.99
C ASP A 486 -27.93 -27.77 -17.53
N SER A 487 -27.73 -26.54 -17.06
CA SER A 487 -28.24 -26.05 -15.78
C SER A 487 -29.36 -25.03 -16.01
N VAL A 488 -30.11 -24.70 -14.96
CA VAL A 488 -31.18 -23.70 -15.01
C VAL A 488 -30.90 -22.56 -14.04
N LEU A 489 -30.72 -21.35 -14.57
CA LEU A 489 -30.66 -20.12 -13.80
C LEU A 489 -32.08 -19.61 -13.53
N HIS A 490 -32.44 -19.49 -12.26
CA HIS A 490 -33.68 -18.87 -11.79
C HIS A 490 -33.42 -17.40 -11.47
N VAL A 491 -33.96 -16.50 -12.29
CA VAL A 491 -33.71 -15.06 -12.20
C VAL A 491 -34.96 -14.27 -12.57
N ASN A 492 -35.31 -13.24 -11.79
CA ASN A 492 -36.51 -12.39 -11.99
C ASN A 492 -37.83 -13.17 -12.17
N GLY A 493 -37.98 -14.31 -11.49
CA GLY A 493 -39.16 -15.18 -11.65
C GLY A 493 -39.22 -15.93 -12.98
N THR A 494 -38.14 -15.91 -13.77
CA THR A 494 -37.98 -16.63 -15.04
C THR A 494 -36.90 -17.70 -14.93
N ARG A 495 -36.86 -18.60 -15.91
CA ARG A 495 -35.88 -19.69 -16.03
C ARG A 495 -35.06 -19.49 -17.29
N VAL A 496 -33.74 -19.43 -17.14
CA VAL A 496 -32.77 -19.30 -18.24
C VAL A 496 -31.92 -20.57 -18.28
N THR A 497 -31.88 -21.25 -19.41
CA THR A 497 -31.00 -22.42 -19.58
C THR A 497 -29.55 -21.97 -19.71
N VAL A 498 -28.67 -22.57 -18.91
CA VAL A 498 -27.21 -22.39 -18.98
C VAL A 498 -26.62 -23.63 -19.64
N LYS A 499 -25.96 -23.45 -20.78
CA LYS A 499 -25.45 -24.51 -21.66
C LYS A 499 -23.92 -24.55 -21.65
N LYS A 500 -23.38 -25.64 -22.18
CA LYS A 500 -21.94 -25.74 -22.45
C LYS A 500 -21.44 -24.60 -23.33
N GLY A 501 -20.44 -23.88 -22.82
CA GLY A 501 -19.81 -22.73 -23.43
C GLY A 501 -20.42 -21.37 -23.04
N ASP A 502 -21.40 -21.34 -22.15
CA ASP A 502 -22.00 -20.08 -21.71
C ASP A 502 -21.06 -19.29 -20.79
N PHE A 503 -21.00 -17.98 -21.05
CA PHE A 503 -20.38 -16.98 -20.20
C PHE A 503 -21.42 -15.87 -19.95
N LEU A 504 -22.13 -15.96 -18.83
CA LEU A 504 -23.26 -15.10 -18.52
C LEU A 504 -22.93 -14.16 -17.38
N ASN A 505 -23.16 -12.87 -17.60
CA ASN A 505 -22.97 -11.82 -16.62
C ASN A 505 -24.33 -11.22 -16.26
N TYR A 506 -24.67 -11.22 -14.97
CA TYR A 506 -25.86 -10.56 -14.43
C TYR A 506 -25.46 -9.51 -13.40
N GLU A 507 -26.07 -8.33 -13.47
CA GLU A 507 -25.83 -7.22 -12.54
C GLU A 507 -27.16 -6.68 -11.99
N MET A 508 -27.19 -6.40 -10.69
CA MET A 508 -28.34 -5.86 -9.98
C MET A 508 -28.42 -4.34 -10.16
N ASN A 509 -29.45 -3.86 -10.86
CA ASN A 509 -29.78 -2.44 -10.96
C ASN A 509 -31.30 -2.21 -10.80
N GLY A 510 -31.82 -2.57 -9.62
CA GLY A 510 -33.25 -2.62 -9.33
C GLY A 510 -33.91 -3.94 -9.73
N THR A 511 -33.46 -4.52 -10.84
CA THR A 511 -33.71 -5.91 -11.24
C THR A 511 -32.42 -6.53 -11.79
N TRP A 512 -32.30 -7.86 -11.80
CA TRP A 512 -31.16 -8.52 -12.40
C TRP A 512 -31.18 -8.32 -13.91
N THR A 513 -30.17 -7.64 -14.43
CA THR A 513 -30.03 -7.36 -15.86
C THR A 513 -28.88 -8.19 -16.39
N ARG A 514 -29.08 -8.88 -17.52
CA ARG A 514 -27.97 -9.49 -18.26
C ARG A 514 -27.14 -8.38 -18.89
N VAL A 515 -25.84 -8.37 -18.63
CA VAL A 515 -24.90 -7.37 -19.14
C VAL A 515 -23.78 -8.06 -19.89
N GLU A 516 -23.15 -7.36 -20.83
CA GLU A 516 -21.92 -7.86 -21.47
C GLU A 516 -20.73 -7.63 -20.54
N ASP A 517 -20.60 -6.40 -20.05
CA ASP A 517 -19.56 -5.97 -19.12
C ASP A 517 -20.18 -5.46 -17.82
N PHE A 518 -19.52 -5.71 -16.69
CA PHE A 518 -19.90 -5.10 -15.43
C PHE A 518 -19.58 -3.61 -15.39
N SER A 519 -20.39 -2.86 -14.66
CA SER A 519 -20.23 -1.41 -14.52
C SER A 519 -19.14 -1.01 -13.53
N VAL A 520 -18.71 -1.95 -12.68
CA VAL A 520 -17.63 -1.76 -11.70
C VAL A 520 -16.65 -2.93 -11.71
N ASN A 521 -15.40 -2.64 -11.36
CA ASN A 521 -14.38 -3.64 -11.10
C ASN A 521 -14.46 -4.12 -9.64
N VAL A 522 -13.91 -5.31 -9.41
CA VAL A 522 -13.71 -5.90 -8.08
C VAL A 522 -12.29 -6.45 -8.01
N ALA A 523 -11.68 -6.47 -6.84
CA ALA A 523 -10.45 -7.24 -6.64
C ALA A 523 -10.78 -8.73 -6.77
N SER A 524 -10.05 -9.40 -7.67
CA SER A 524 -10.19 -10.84 -7.92
C SER A 524 -9.44 -11.65 -6.88
N GLN A 525 -9.76 -12.94 -6.76
CA GLN A 525 -9.02 -13.88 -5.94
C GLN A 525 -7.74 -14.32 -6.67
N PRO A 526 -6.52 -14.02 -6.15
CA PRO A 526 -5.28 -14.44 -6.78
C PRO A 526 -5.11 -15.96 -6.72
N GLU A 527 -4.59 -16.54 -7.81
CA GLU A 527 -4.15 -17.94 -7.87
C GLU A 527 -2.79 -18.12 -7.19
N GLN A 528 -1.87 -17.18 -7.43
CA GLN A 528 -0.57 -17.13 -6.80
C GLN A 528 -0.32 -15.73 -6.24
N VAL A 529 0.31 -15.67 -5.07
CA VAL A 529 0.70 -14.42 -4.42
C VAL A 529 2.21 -14.47 -4.19
N GLY A 530 2.90 -13.42 -4.63
CA GLY A 530 4.31 -13.22 -4.36
C GLY A 530 5.25 -14.03 -5.24
N VAL A 531 4.88 -14.21 -6.50
CA VAL A 531 5.72 -14.89 -7.52
C VAL A 531 6.28 -13.88 -8.52
N PRO A 532 7.39 -14.18 -9.21
CA PRO A 532 7.85 -13.35 -10.32
C PRO A 532 6.80 -13.31 -11.44
N VAL A 533 6.46 -12.11 -11.92
CA VAL A 533 5.45 -11.91 -12.97
C VAL A 533 6.00 -11.15 -14.17
N THR A 534 5.45 -11.49 -15.34
CA THR A 534 5.54 -10.73 -16.58
C THR A 534 4.22 -9.98 -16.73
N THR A 535 4.27 -8.66 -16.63
CA THR A 535 3.12 -7.78 -16.76
C THR A 535 3.00 -7.28 -18.19
N VAL A 536 1.90 -7.61 -18.87
CA VAL A 536 1.64 -7.17 -20.25
C VAL A 536 0.68 -6.00 -20.24
N LEU A 537 1.06 -4.92 -20.93
CA LEU A 537 0.29 -3.70 -21.06
C LEU A 537 0.02 -3.38 -22.55
N GLY A 538 -1.11 -2.73 -22.82
CA GLY A 538 -1.47 -2.36 -24.19
C GLY A 538 -2.79 -1.62 -24.30
N TYR A 539 -3.20 -1.40 -25.54
CA TYR A 539 -4.52 -0.94 -25.90
C TYR A 539 -5.14 -1.86 -26.96
N TYR A 540 -6.46 -2.05 -26.89
CA TYR A 540 -7.18 -2.89 -27.85
C TYR A 540 -8.54 -2.28 -28.20
N ASP A 541 -9.04 -2.62 -29.38
CA ASP A 541 -10.32 -2.13 -29.89
C ASP A 541 -11.38 -3.23 -29.96
N PRO A 542 -12.32 -3.30 -29.01
CA PRO A 542 -13.43 -4.24 -29.10
C PRO A 542 -14.35 -3.96 -30.31
N GLU A 543 -14.34 -2.74 -30.87
CA GLU A 543 -15.17 -2.37 -32.03
C GLU A 543 -14.47 -2.59 -33.38
N LEU A 544 -13.18 -2.99 -33.38
CA LEU A 544 -12.37 -3.17 -34.59
C LEU A 544 -12.30 -1.96 -35.53
N GLY A 545 -12.55 -0.75 -35.02
CA GLY A 545 -12.35 0.50 -35.76
C GLY A 545 -10.87 0.85 -35.96
N ARG A 546 -9.99 0.30 -35.11
CA ARG A 546 -8.53 0.49 -35.15
C ARG A 546 -7.78 -0.77 -34.72
N ALA A 547 -6.55 -0.91 -35.20
CA ALA A 547 -5.62 -1.88 -34.64
C ALA A 547 -5.28 -1.50 -33.19
N GLY A 548 -5.11 -2.51 -32.34
CA GLY A 548 -4.57 -2.32 -31.00
C GLY A 548 -3.04 -2.34 -31.00
N ILE A 549 -2.46 -2.08 -29.84
CA ILE A 549 -1.02 -2.07 -29.60
C ILE A 549 -0.72 -2.82 -28.30
N ILE A 550 0.28 -3.68 -28.35
CA ILE A 550 0.84 -4.32 -27.16
C ILE A 550 2.28 -3.81 -27.00
N TYR A 551 2.57 -3.28 -25.82
CA TYR A 551 3.88 -2.74 -25.48
C TYR A 551 4.85 -3.87 -25.07
N PRO A 552 6.18 -3.62 -25.05
CA PRO A 552 7.11 -4.54 -24.41
C PRO A 552 6.64 -4.89 -23.00
N ALA A 553 6.75 -6.16 -22.63
CA ALA A 553 6.31 -6.62 -21.32
C ALA A 553 7.20 -6.02 -20.21
N LEU A 554 6.61 -5.85 -19.03
CA LEU A 554 7.32 -5.45 -17.82
C LEU A 554 7.59 -6.70 -16.99
N HIS A 555 8.67 -6.72 -16.22
CA HIS A 555 9.02 -7.86 -15.37
C HIS A 555 9.30 -7.40 -13.94
N CYS A 556 8.78 -8.13 -12.95
CA CYS A 556 9.13 -7.91 -11.55
C CYS A 556 9.32 -9.23 -10.80
N ALA A 557 9.94 -9.15 -9.62
CA ALA A 557 10.28 -10.32 -8.79
C ALA A 557 9.12 -10.80 -7.91
N TRP A 558 8.11 -9.96 -7.67
CA TRP A 558 7.02 -10.24 -6.76
C TRP A 558 5.70 -9.67 -7.26
N GLY A 559 4.71 -10.51 -7.51
CA GLY A 559 3.40 -10.10 -7.97
C GLY A 559 2.33 -11.18 -7.78
N MET A 560 1.13 -10.86 -8.25
CA MET A 560 -0.06 -11.69 -8.12
C MET A 560 -0.49 -12.16 -9.51
N THR A 561 -0.82 -13.44 -9.63
CA THR A 561 -1.40 -14.01 -10.85
C THR A 561 -2.84 -14.42 -10.61
N TYR A 562 -3.61 -14.46 -11.68
CA TYR A 562 -5.05 -14.70 -11.63
C TYR A 562 -5.44 -15.79 -12.61
N PRO A 563 -6.47 -16.57 -12.28
CA PRO A 563 -6.91 -17.65 -13.15
C PRO A 563 -7.40 -17.08 -14.49
N GLY A 564 -6.99 -17.74 -15.57
CA GLY A 564 -7.62 -17.54 -16.87
C GLY A 564 -9.00 -18.18 -16.93
N VAL A 565 -9.59 -18.14 -18.12
CA VAL A 565 -10.81 -18.88 -18.46
C VAL A 565 -10.47 -20.06 -19.38
N PRO A 566 -11.25 -21.15 -19.37
CA PRO A 566 -11.05 -22.26 -20.30
C PRO A 566 -11.10 -21.82 -21.76
N GLU A 567 -10.29 -22.46 -22.61
CA GLU A 567 -10.22 -22.17 -24.05
C GLU A 567 -11.60 -22.23 -24.72
N GLU A 568 -12.39 -23.28 -24.45
CA GLU A 568 -13.70 -23.49 -25.07
C GLU A 568 -14.73 -22.39 -24.77
N ILE A 569 -14.51 -21.63 -23.69
CA ILE A 569 -15.30 -20.44 -23.34
C ILE A 569 -14.70 -19.22 -24.03
N SER A 570 -13.38 -19.06 -23.91
CA SER A 570 -12.63 -17.91 -24.43
C SER A 570 -12.90 -17.67 -25.91
N LEU A 571 -12.91 -18.74 -26.70
CA LEU A 571 -13.19 -18.71 -28.14
C LEU A 571 -14.62 -18.27 -28.49
N LYS A 572 -15.52 -18.13 -27.51
CA LYS A 572 -16.87 -17.60 -27.68
C LYS A 572 -17.02 -16.17 -27.16
N LEU A 573 -16.02 -15.63 -26.48
CA LEU A 573 -16.04 -14.27 -25.98
C LEU A 573 -15.85 -13.28 -27.12
N HIS A 574 -16.52 -12.13 -27.02
CA HIS A 574 -16.32 -11.06 -27.99
C HIS A 574 -14.91 -10.50 -27.93
N ALA A 575 -14.31 -10.34 -26.74
CA ALA A 575 -12.93 -9.89 -26.60
C ALA A 575 -12.15 -10.71 -25.54
N TYR A 576 -10.96 -11.18 -25.91
CA TYR A 576 -10.06 -11.91 -25.01
C TYR A 576 -8.59 -11.75 -25.41
N ALA A 577 -7.69 -11.94 -24.44
CA ALA A 577 -6.25 -12.10 -24.68
C ALA A 577 -5.86 -13.57 -24.58
N MET A 578 -5.01 -14.03 -25.50
CA MET A 578 -4.38 -15.35 -25.51
C MET A 578 -2.87 -15.18 -25.35
N VAL A 579 -2.30 -15.84 -24.37
CA VAL A 579 -0.85 -15.87 -24.12
C VAL A 579 -0.34 -17.29 -24.34
N THR A 580 0.76 -17.43 -25.08
CA THR A 580 1.32 -18.73 -25.47
C THR A 580 2.77 -18.84 -25.02
N ASN A 581 3.18 -20.04 -24.59
CA ASN A 581 4.58 -20.36 -24.30
C ASN A 581 5.22 -21.23 -25.40
N ALA A 582 6.50 -21.57 -25.24
CA ALA A 582 7.23 -22.37 -26.23
C ALA A 582 6.75 -23.83 -26.35
N GLN A 583 5.91 -24.29 -25.41
CA GLN A 583 5.30 -25.62 -25.40
C GLN A 583 3.91 -25.63 -26.06
N ASP A 584 3.46 -24.51 -26.64
CA ASP A 584 2.09 -24.29 -27.15
C ASP A 584 1.00 -24.43 -26.07
N GLU A 585 1.37 -24.31 -24.80
CA GLU A 585 0.41 -24.11 -23.72
C GLU A 585 -0.14 -22.69 -23.80
N ARG A 586 -1.43 -22.52 -23.45
CA ARG A 586 -2.15 -21.26 -23.63
C ARG A 586 -2.90 -20.85 -22.39
N LEU A 587 -2.82 -19.56 -22.06
CA LEU A 587 -3.64 -18.90 -21.06
C LEU A 587 -4.59 -17.92 -21.76
N TYR A 588 -5.83 -17.86 -21.30
CA TYR A 588 -6.87 -17.01 -21.87
C TYR A 588 -7.47 -16.08 -20.82
N PHE A 589 -7.59 -14.80 -21.15
CA PHE A 589 -8.09 -13.78 -20.22
C PHE A 589 -9.26 -13.01 -20.86
N PRO A 590 -10.44 -12.94 -20.19
CA PRO A 590 -11.57 -12.19 -20.72
C PRO A 590 -11.28 -10.70 -20.65
N LEU A 591 -11.62 -9.97 -21.72
CA LEU A 591 -11.51 -8.52 -21.80
C LEU A 591 -12.90 -7.90 -21.94
N ARG A 592 -13.00 -6.57 -21.75
CA ARG A 592 -14.28 -5.87 -21.94
C ARG A 592 -14.73 -5.93 -23.39
N ASN A 593 -16.02 -6.19 -23.58
CA ASN A 593 -16.65 -6.39 -24.89
C ASN A 593 -16.95 -5.08 -25.63
N SER A 594 -16.90 -3.94 -24.94
CA SER A 594 -17.27 -2.64 -25.49
C SER A 594 -16.25 -1.56 -25.13
N ARG A 595 -16.09 -0.54 -26.00
CA ARG A 595 -15.32 0.66 -25.65
C ARG A 595 -16.00 1.36 -24.49
N VAL A 596 -15.23 1.72 -23.46
CA VAL A 596 -15.78 2.48 -22.34
C VAL A 596 -15.78 3.98 -22.64
N ASN A 597 -14.67 4.49 -23.17
CA ASN A 597 -14.53 5.88 -23.56
C ASN A 597 -14.75 6.01 -25.07
N PRO A 598 -15.66 6.90 -25.54
CA PRO A 598 -15.86 7.12 -26.96
C PRO A 598 -14.57 7.58 -27.66
N GLY A 599 -14.23 6.94 -28.78
CA GLY A 599 -13.06 7.30 -29.59
C GLY A 599 -11.71 6.84 -29.03
N GLU A 600 -11.68 6.18 -27.88
CA GLU A 600 -10.47 5.65 -27.27
C GLU A 600 -10.50 4.12 -27.20
N LEU A 601 -9.35 3.51 -27.39
CA LEU A 601 -9.13 2.09 -27.15
C LEU A 601 -9.20 1.76 -25.67
N ASN A 602 -9.62 0.54 -25.32
CA ASN A 602 -9.54 0.07 -23.94
C ASN A 602 -8.09 -0.31 -23.61
N ARG A 603 -7.69 -0.13 -22.35
CA ARG A 603 -6.38 -0.56 -21.84
C ARG A 603 -6.40 -2.03 -21.47
N LEU A 604 -5.35 -2.76 -21.82
CA LEU A 604 -5.03 -4.14 -21.42
C LEU A 604 -4.01 -4.12 -20.28
N HIS A 605 -4.20 -4.96 -19.27
CA HIS A 605 -3.22 -5.18 -18.18
C HIS A 605 -3.33 -6.60 -17.63
N LEU A 606 -2.28 -7.40 -17.75
CA LEU A 606 -2.26 -8.80 -17.33
C LEU A 606 -0.99 -9.12 -16.55
N ASN A 607 -1.09 -9.92 -15.50
CA ASN A 607 0.07 -10.55 -14.85
C ASN A 607 0.13 -12.03 -15.21
N ILE A 608 1.23 -12.44 -15.84
CA ILE A 608 1.51 -13.83 -16.22
C ILE A 608 2.67 -14.33 -15.35
N PRO A 609 2.59 -15.54 -14.75
CA PRO A 609 3.72 -16.06 -13.98
C PRO A 609 4.93 -16.26 -14.89
N GLN A 610 6.11 -15.77 -14.50
CA GLN A 610 7.33 -15.97 -15.30
C GLN A 610 7.68 -17.45 -15.48
N ALA A 611 7.24 -18.32 -14.56
CA ALA A 611 7.35 -19.77 -14.67
C ALA A 611 6.65 -20.34 -15.92
N PHE A 612 5.60 -19.68 -16.42
CA PHE A 612 4.91 -20.05 -17.66
C PHE A 612 5.76 -19.79 -18.91
N LYS A 613 6.79 -18.92 -18.82
CA LYS A 613 7.70 -18.58 -19.92
C LYS A 613 6.95 -18.15 -21.19
N ALA A 614 6.04 -17.19 -21.03
CA ALA A 614 5.30 -16.62 -22.15
C ALA A 614 6.25 -16.07 -23.22
N ILE A 615 5.96 -16.40 -24.48
CA ILE A 615 6.75 -15.94 -25.65
C ILE A 615 5.90 -15.11 -26.62
N TYR A 616 4.58 -15.17 -26.51
CA TYR A 616 3.68 -14.52 -27.44
C TYR A 616 2.35 -14.17 -26.78
N ILE A 617 1.77 -13.06 -27.20
CA ILE A 617 0.40 -12.66 -26.86
C ILE A 617 -0.34 -12.18 -28.12
N ALA A 618 -1.61 -12.53 -28.21
CA ALA A 618 -2.56 -11.97 -29.15
C ALA A 618 -3.85 -11.56 -28.43
N VAL A 619 -4.44 -10.44 -28.87
CA VAL A 619 -5.77 -10.00 -28.44
C VAL A 619 -6.73 -10.20 -29.61
N TYR A 620 -7.83 -10.89 -29.36
CA TYR A 620 -8.89 -11.13 -30.34
C TYR A 620 -10.13 -10.33 -29.96
N CYS A 621 -10.77 -9.72 -30.95
CA CYS A 621 -12.07 -9.06 -30.84
C CYS A 621 -12.95 -9.49 -32.02
N ALA A 622 -14.17 -9.99 -31.77
CA ALA A 622 -15.05 -10.57 -32.79
C ALA A 622 -14.31 -11.52 -33.75
N ASP A 623 -13.61 -12.51 -33.19
CA ASP A 623 -12.78 -13.51 -33.90
C ASP A 623 -11.64 -12.94 -34.77
N THR A 624 -11.40 -11.63 -34.72
CA THR A 624 -10.35 -10.94 -35.45
C THR A 624 -9.20 -10.62 -34.51
N GLN A 625 -7.98 -10.96 -34.89
CA GLN A 625 -6.79 -10.58 -34.13
C GLN A 625 -6.61 -9.05 -34.21
N ASN A 626 -6.89 -8.35 -33.09
CA ASN A 626 -6.83 -6.90 -33.00
C ASN A 626 -5.40 -6.39 -32.73
N ALA A 627 -4.63 -7.13 -31.93
CA ALA A 627 -3.25 -6.81 -31.60
C ALA A 627 -2.45 -8.08 -31.29
N SER A 628 -1.13 -8.04 -31.45
CA SER A 628 -0.25 -9.15 -31.09
C SER A 628 1.19 -8.69 -30.88
N ARG A 629 1.95 -9.43 -30.07
CA ARG A 629 3.38 -9.17 -29.87
C ARG A 629 4.11 -10.44 -29.40
N GLY A 630 5.37 -10.56 -29.78
CA GLY A 630 6.32 -11.41 -29.04
C GLY A 630 6.59 -10.86 -27.65
N ILE A 631 6.85 -11.74 -26.70
CA ILE A 631 7.19 -11.38 -25.31
C ILE A 631 8.65 -11.74 -25.10
N ASP A 632 9.44 -10.72 -24.77
CA ASP A 632 10.83 -10.90 -24.39
C ASP A 632 10.91 -11.50 -22.98
N PRO A 633 11.91 -12.36 -22.69
CA PRO A 633 12.13 -12.86 -21.34
C PRO A 633 12.64 -11.75 -20.40
N PRO A 634 12.48 -11.91 -19.08
CA PRO A 634 13.04 -10.97 -18.11
C PRO A 634 14.57 -10.88 -18.24
N GLU A 635 15.12 -9.69 -18.01
CA GLU A 635 16.57 -9.45 -18.00
C GLU A 635 17.25 -9.99 -16.73
N GLY A 636 16.46 -10.27 -15.68
CA GLY A 636 16.92 -10.85 -14.42
C GLY A 636 17.44 -9.82 -13.42
N ILE A 637 17.02 -8.56 -13.55
CA ILE A 637 17.47 -7.46 -12.68
C ILE A 637 16.39 -6.91 -11.74
N ALA A 638 15.14 -7.39 -11.88
CA ALA A 638 14.07 -7.12 -10.92
C ALA A 638 14.42 -7.61 -9.51
N ARG A 639 13.97 -6.87 -8.49
CA ARG A 639 14.29 -7.15 -7.07
C ARG A 639 13.05 -6.92 -6.22
N VAL A 640 12.96 -7.64 -5.10
CA VAL A 640 11.98 -7.37 -4.05
C VAL A 640 12.69 -7.32 -2.72
N THR A 641 12.24 -6.42 -1.85
CA THR A 641 12.72 -6.31 -0.47
C THR A 641 11.54 -6.31 0.48
N PHE A 642 11.72 -6.98 1.62
CA PHE A 642 10.76 -7.03 2.72
C PHE A 642 11.42 -6.37 3.92
N THR A 643 10.74 -5.39 4.52
CA THR A 643 11.19 -4.72 5.74
C THR A 643 10.08 -4.80 6.79
N GLY A 644 10.42 -5.03 8.05
CA GLY A 644 9.46 -5.23 9.14
C GLY A 644 9.31 -6.72 9.46
N ARG A 645 8.07 -7.17 9.72
CA ARG A 645 7.82 -8.60 9.99
C ARG A 645 8.06 -9.46 8.74
N ASP A 646 8.50 -10.70 8.96
CA ASP A 646 8.66 -11.71 7.91
C ASP A 646 7.29 -12.26 7.43
#